data_AF-A0A972VLD1-F1
#
_entry.id   AF-A0A972VLD1-F1
#
_cell.length_a   1.000
_cell.length_b   1.000
_cell.length_c   1.000
_cell.angle_alpha   90.00
_cell.angle_beta   90.00
_cell.angle_gamma   90.00
#
_symmetry.space_group_name_H-M   'P 1'
#
loop_
_entity.id
_entity.type
_entity.pdbx_description
1 polymer ?
#
loop_
_entity_poly.entity_id
_entity_poly.type
_entity_poly.pdbx_seq_one_letter_code
_entity_poly.pdbx_strand_id
1 'polypeptide(L)'
;MNIKKLLILITIAVTAFTIYNYFDIGQYLNFTELKNQQAGIQEYYQNHQWIMLAGYFALYVFATAISIPGAVVLTIAGGAIFGFLKGLIVISFASSIGATIAFLFSRYILRDAIQSKFGDKLKTINEGIEKEGGFYLFTLRLIPIFPFFMINLIFGLTPMRALSYYGVSQIGMLAGTAVYVNAGTQLAQLESVSGILSLELLFSFILLGIFPWIAKLIVNNYRKRQVYKGYSKPKKFDYNIVVIGAGSGGLVSAYIASAVKAKVALIEKHKMGGDCLNTGCVPSKALIRSAKLIHQIQKAEKWGLDKHDVKFDFATVMERVQSVIKQVEPHDSVDRYTKLDVDVIEGTATITDPWRIEVDGKIITSKNIVIAAGARPLLPPIPGIKEINPLTSDTIWNIRKLPKRLVVVGGGPIGSELTHVFARLGSKVTQIEGTSQILNREDSEVSSLLAEQFKNEGIDLKTNHRVIRFEKNGESKIVVCESDGKEIRIECDEVLVALGRKANVTGYGLEELEIKIRPNGTIEADDYLRTKYPNIYAVGDVTGPYQFTHFSAHQAWYASVNSLFSPLKKFKTDYRVIPWVTFTDPEVARVGLNEKEANEKGIEFEVTKYGIDDLDRAIADGENIGFVKIITPKGKDTILGVTIVGSHAGEYLTEFTLAMKHGLGLNKILGTIHPYPTWGESNKYAAGEWKRNHAPQKALRYLQKFHSWRRG
;
A
#
# COMPACT_ATOMS: atom_id res chain seq x y z
N MET A 1 -26.35 8.67 -15.77
CA MET A 1 -25.90 10.08 -15.99
C MET A 1 -26.93 10.99 -15.32
N ASN A 2 -26.52 11.92 -14.45
CA ASN A 2 -27.47 12.79 -13.71
C ASN A 2 -28.27 13.65 -14.72
N ILE A 3 -29.59 13.77 -14.54
CA ILE A 3 -30.50 14.55 -15.41
C ILE A 3 -29.98 15.97 -15.66
N LYS A 4 -29.35 16.59 -14.66
CA LYS A 4 -28.72 17.92 -14.81
C LYS A 4 -27.57 17.93 -15.83
N LYS A 5 -26.77 16.86 -15.90
CA LYS A 5 -25.66 16.73 -16.87
C LYS A 5 -26.19 16.48 -18.29
N LEU A 6 -27.27 15.71 -18.42
CA LEU A 6 -27.93 15.48 -19.69
C LEU A 6 -28.54 16.78 -20.24
N LEU A 7 -29.21 17.57 -19.38
CA LEU A 7 -29.75 18.87 -19.75
C LEU A 7 -28.66 19.84 -20.21
N ILE A 8 -27.53 19.94 -19.49
CA ILE A 8 -26.41 20.79 -19.90
C ILE A 8 -25.84 20.36 -21.27
N LEU A 9 -25.68 19.04 -21.50
CA LEU A 9 -25.21 18.52 -22.79
C LEU A 9 -26.20 18.82 -23.93
N ILE A 10 -27.49 18.68 -23.67
CA ILE A 10 -28.55 19.02 -24.63
C ILE A 10 -28.52 20.53 -24.91
N THR A 11 -28.40 21.38 -23.88
CA THR A 11 -28.31 22.82 -24.06
C THR A 11 -27.08 23.19 -24.89
N ILE A 12 -25.90 22.62 -24.59
CA ILE A 12 -24.68 22.86 -25.39
C ILE A 12 -24.87 22.39 -26.83
N ALA A 13 -25.42 21.20 -27.05
CA ALA A 13 -25.65 20.65 -28.39
C ALA A 13 -26.65 21.50 -29.18
N VAL A 14 -27.74 21.94 -28.54
CA VAL A 14 -28.74 22.83 -29.13
C VAL A 14 -28.10 24.18 -29.42
N THR A 15 -27.42 24.82 -28.48
CA THR A 15 -26.74 26.11 -28.71
C THR A 15 -25.70 26.01 -29.82
N ALA A 16 -24.90 24.94 -29.87
CA ALA A 16 -23.93 24.72 -30.95
C ALA A 16 -24.63 24.50 -32.29
N PHE A 17 -25.72 23.75 -32.34
CA PHE A 17 -26.54 23.57 -33.53
C PHE A 17 -27.22 24.87 -33.98
N THR A 18 -27.70 25.68 -33.04
CA THR A 18 -28.29 26.99 -33.34
C THR A 18 -27.23 27.96 -33.87
N ILE A 19 -26.03 27.99 -33.28
CA ILE A 19 -24.90 28.79 -33.78
C ILE A 19 -24.48 28.32 -35.18
N TYR A 20 -24.38 27.00 -35.39
CA TYR A 20 -24.01 26.41 -36.68
C TYR A 20 -24.96 26.81 -37.81
N ASN A 21 -26.27 26.79 -37.55
CA ASN A 21 -27.28 27.19 -38.53
C ASN A 21 -27.47 28.71 -38.62
N TYR A 22 -27.33 29.47 -37.52
CA TYR A 22 -27.51 30.93 -37.50
C TYR A 22 -26.37 31.67 -38.21
N PHE A 23 -25.14 31.18 -38.09
CA PHE A 23 -23.97 31.72 -38.79
C PHE A 23 -23.69 31.03 -40.14
N ASP A 24 -24.57 30.12 -40.56
CA ASP A 24 -24.47 29.36 -41.81
C ASP A 24 -23.06 28.75 -42.02
N ILE A 25 -22.52 28.16 -40.95
CA ILE A 25 -21.13 27.69 -40.87
C ILE A 25 -20.84 26.62 -41.94
N GLY A 26 -21.87 25.92 -42.42
CA GLY A 26 -21.78 24.95 -43.51
C GLY A 26 -21.27 25.53 -44.83
N GLN A 27 -21.53 26.81 -45.14
CA GLN A 27 -21.01 27.46 -46.35
C GLN A 27 -19.51 27.78 -46.22
N TYR A 28 -19.06 28.14 -45.02
CA TYR A 28 -17.66 28.45 -44.70
C TYR A 28 -16.77 27.20 -44.53
N LEU A 29 -17.37 26.01 -44.42
CA LEU A 29 -16.66 24.72 -44.33
C LEU A 29 -16.54 24.02 -45.69
N ASN A 30 -17.02 24.63 -46.78
CA ASN A 30 -16.81 24.13 -48.14
C ASN A 30 -15.31 24.24 -48.50
N PHE A 31 -14.75 23.16 -49.05
CA PHE A 31 -13.31 23.07 -49.37
C PHE A 31 -12.84 24.20 -50.29
N THR A 32 -13.68 24.65 -51.23
CA THR A 32 -13.37 25.76 -52.15
C THR A 32 -13.32 27.10 -51.43
N GLU A 33 -14.22 27.33 -50.46
CA GLU A 33 -14.30 28.59 -49.71
C GLU A 33 -13.20 28.66 -48.63
N LEU A 34 -12.87 27.54 -47.99
CA LEU A 34 -11.71 27.40 -47.11
C LEU A 34 -10.39 27.73 -47.83
N LYS A 35 -10.25 27.33 -49.11
CA LYS A 35 -9.07 27.62 -49.93
C LYS A 35 -9.01 29.11 -50.35
N ASN A 36 -10.15 29.71 -50.69
CA ASN A 36 -10.24 31.15 -51.00
C ASN A 36 -9.91 32.02 -49.77
N GLN A 37 -10.44 31.66 -48.60
CA GLN A 37 -10.11 32.34 -47.35
C GLN A 37 -8.65 32.12 -46.93
N GLN A 38 -8.10 30.93 -47.15
CA GLN A 38 -6.68 30.66 -46.93
C GLN A 38 -5.79 31.56 -47.79
N ALA A 39 -6.10 31.70 -49.09
CA ALA A 39 -5.34 32.58 -49.99
C ALA A 39 -5.37 34.05 -49.54
N GLY A 40 -6.55 34.56 -49.15
CA GLY A 40 -6.70 35.91 -48.60
C GLY A 40 -5.97 36.13 -47.27
N ILE A 41 -5.98 35.14 -46.38
CA ILE A 41 -5.21 35.18 -45.12
C ILE A 41 -3.69 35.15 -45.40
N GLN A 42 -3.25 34.39 -46.41
CA GLN A 42 -1.85 34.31 -46.82
C GLN A 42 -1.37 35.65 -47.40
N GLU A 43 -2.18 36.28 -48.25
CA GLU A 43 -1.90 37.59 -48.84
C GLU A 43 -1.86 38.69 -47.77
N TYR A 44 -2.82 38.69 -46.85
CA TYR A 44 -2.83 39.61 -45.71
C TYR A 44 -1.62 39.41 -44.79
N TYR A 45 -1.21 38.16 -44.56
CA TYR A 45 0.00 37.84 -43.80
C TYR A 45 1.28 38.34 -44.48
N GLN A 46 1.38 38.26 -45.81
CA GLN A 46 2.52 38.82 -46.54
C GLN A 46 2.60 40.35 -46.41
N ASN A 47 1.45 41.03 -46.42
CA ASN A 47 1.38 42.49 -46.32
C ASN A 47 1.50 43.02 -44.87
N HIS A 48 1.15 42.22 -43.85
CA HIS A 48 1.07 42.65 -42.44
C HIS A 48 1.68 41.63 -41.47
N GLN A 49 2.87 41.11 -41.81
CA GLN A 49 3.48 39.95 -41.12
C GLN A 49 3.55 40.08 -39.60
N TRP A 50 3.99 41.23 -39.07
CA TRP A 50 4.17 41.44 -37.63
C TRP A 50 2.85 41.59 -36.87
N ILE A 51 1.86 42.25 -37.47
CA ILE A 51 0.53 42.45 -36.87
C ILE A 51 -0.19 41.10 -36.77
N MET A 52 -0.13 40.30 -37.83
CA MET A 52 -0.70 38.95 -37.83
C MET A 52 -0.03 38.04 -36.80
N LEU A 53 1.31 38.06 -36.70
CA LEU A 53 2.02 37.27 -35.70
C LEU A 53 1.70 37.70 -34.26
N ALA A 54 1.68 39.01 -33.98
CA ALA A 54 1.39 39.54 -32.65
C ALA A 54 -0.08 39.29 -32.25
N GLY A 55 -1.02 39.53 -33.16
CA GLY A 55 -2.45 39.26 -32.94
C GLY A 55 -2.72 37.78 -32.72
N TYR A 56 -2.13 36.92 -33.54
CA TYR A 56 -2.25 35.47 -33.37
C TYR A 56 -1.61 34.98 -32.07
N PHE A 57 -0.43 35.50 -31.72
CA PHE A 57 0.24 35.18 -30.44
C PHE A 57 -0.63 35.56 -29.25
N ALA A 58 -1.19 36.78 -29.23
CA ALA A 58 -2.06 37.25 -28.17
C ALA A 58 -3.35 36.41 -28.07
N LEU A 59 -3.98 36.11 -29.21
CA LEU A 59 -5.15 35.24 -29.29
C LEU A 59 -4.84 33.85 -28.72
N TYR A 60 -3.70 33.27 -29.08
CA TYR A 60 -3.30 31.94 -28.64
C TYR A 60 -3.01 31.92 -27.14
N VAL A 61 -2.27 32.91 -26.62
CA VAL A 61 -2.02 33.08 -25.17
C VAL A 61 -3.35 33.18 -24.43
N PHE A 62 -4.26 34.03 -24.91
CA PHE A 62 -5.57 34.21 -24.31
C PHE A 62 -6.36 32.90 -24.29
N ALA A 63 -6.56 32.25 -25.44
CA ALA A 63 -7.30 31.00 -25.56
C ALA A 63 -6.75 29.89 -24.66
N THR A 64 -5.42 29.83 -24.53
CA THR A 64 -4.74 28.87 -23.65
C THR A 64 -4.92 29.23 -22.17
N ALA A 65 -4.85 30.52 -21.82
CA ALA A 65 -5.04 31.01 -20.45
C ALA A 65 -6.45 30.73 -19.91
N ILE A 66 -7.47 30.94 -20.75
CA ILE A 66 -8.86 30.62 -20.40
C ILE A 66 -9.21 29.14 -20.58
N SER A 67 -8.23 28.31 -20.95
CA SER A 67 -8.37 26.85 -20.97
C SER A 67 -9.48 26.34 -21.90
N ILE A 68 -9.74 27.03 -23.02
CA ILE A 68 -10.74 26.64 -24.00
C ILE A 68 -10.35 25.29 -24.66
N PRO A 69 -11.28 24.32 -24.75
CA PRO A 69 -11.13 23.15 -25.62
C PRO A 69 -11.09 23.61 -27.09
N GLY A 70 -9.91 23.66 -27.70
CA GLY A 70 -9.75 24.19 -29.06
C GLY A 70 -8.32 24.58 -29.47
N ALA A 71 -7.36 24.60 -28.54
CA ALA A 71 -5.97 24.94 -28.82
C ALA A 71 -5.30 24.08 -29.93
N VAL A 72 -5.78 22.86 -30.15
CA VAL A 72 -5.31 22.00 -31.26
C VAL A 72 -5.69 22.60 -32.61
N VAL A 73 -6.91 23.11 -32.75
CA VAL A 73 -7.38 23.75 -34.00
C VAL A 73 -6.57 25.00 -34.29
N LEU A 74 -6.31 25.83 -33.26
CA LEU A 74 -5.42 26.97 -33.39
C LEU A 74 -4.02 26.51 -33.81
N THR A 75 -3.42 25.53 -33.14
CA THR A 75 -2.08 25.03 -33.47
C THR A 75 -1.94 24.61 -34.95
N ILE A 76 -2.94 23.89 -35.46
CA ILE A 76 -3.00 23.47 -36.86
C ILE A 76 -3.15 24.70 -37.78
N ALA A 77 -4.05 25.63 -37.47
CA ALA A 77 -4.25 26.86 -38.23
C ALA A 77 -2.98 27.72 -38.29
N GLY A 78 -2.25 27.88 -37.18
CA GLY A 78 -0.99 28.61 -37.18
C GLY A 78 0.11 27.91 -37.99
N GLY A 79 0.12 26.58 -38.04
CA GLY A 79 1.00 25.83 -38.94
C GLY A 79 0.65 26.04 -40.42
N ALA A 80 -0.63 26.17 -40.74
CA ALA A 80 -1.12 26.47 -42.09
C ALA A 80 -0.79 27.90 -42.54
N ILE A 81 -0.94 28.89 -41.66
CA ILE A 81 -0.76 30.31 -41.96
C ILE A 81 0.72 30.72 -41.97
N PHE A 82 1.51 30.29 -40.98
CA PHE A 82 2.87 30.78 -40.78
C PHE A 82 3.97 29.83 -41.27
N GLY A 83 3.59 28.61 -41.68
CA GLY A 83 4.52 27.54 -41.97
C GLY A 83 5.22 26.98 -40.73
N PHE A 84 6.04 25.95 -40.91
CA PHE A 84 6.56 25.14 -39.80
C PHE A 84 7.41 25.95 -38.81
N LEU A 85 8.47 26.62 -39.27
CA LEU A 85 9.45 27.24 -38.37
C LEU A 85 8.86 28.41 -37.57
N LYS A 86 8.18 29.35 -38.26
CA LYS A 86 7.56 30.52 -37.61
C LYS A 86 6.38 30.11 -36.74
N GLY A 87 5.52 29.20 -37.23
CA GLY A 87 4.40 28.64 -36.47
C GLY A 87 4.87 27.94 -35.20
N LEU A 88 5.91 27.12 -35.27
CA LEU A 88 6.47 26.40 -34.13
C LEU A 88 6.97 27.36 -33.05
N ILE A 89 7.74 28.38 -33.42
CA ILE A 89 8.26 29.37 -32.46
C ILE A 89 7.09 30.11 -31.80
N VAL A 90 6.19 30.70 -32.60
CA VAL A 90 5.07 31.52 -32.10
C VAL A 90 4.17 30.71 -31.17
N ILE A 91 3.75 29.51 -31.60
CA ILE A 91 2.85 28.67 -30.84
C ILE A 91 3.53 28.07 -29.61
N SER A 92 4.81 27.68 -29.70
CA SER A 92 5.53 27.13 -28.54
C SER A 92 5.59 28.14 -27.39
N PHE A 93 5.96 29.39 -27.66
CA PHE A 93 6.01 30.41 -26.61
C PHE A 93 4.61 30.86 -26.16
N ALA A 94 3.67 31.06 -27.10
CA ALA A 94 2.30 31.46 -26.75
C ALA A 94 1.61 30.42 -25.87
N SER A 95 1.76 29.13 -26.18
CA SER A 95 1.17 28.03 -25.42
C SER A 95 1.76 27.92 -24.01
N SER A 96 3.08 28.08 -23.84
CA SER A 96 3.72 28.04 -22.52
C SER A 96 3.34 29.21 -21.64
N ILE A 97 3.28 30.42 -22.19
CA ILE A 97 2.85 31.62 -21.47
C ILE A 97 1.38 31.49 -21.07
N GLY A 98 0.50 31.16 -22.01
CA GLY A 98 -0.93 30.96 -21.72
C GLY A 98 -1.17 29.84 -20.69
N ALA A 99 -0.44 28.72 -20.79
CA ALA A 99 -0.51 27.64 -19.80
C ALA A 99 -0.04 28.08 -18.41
N THR A 100 0.92 29.00 -18.33
CA THR A 100 1.45 29.56 -17.08
C THR A 100 0.46 30.57 -16.48
N ILE A 101 -0.22 31.37 -17.30
CA ILE A 101 -1.31 32.24 -16.85
C ILE A 101 -2.47 31.40 -16.30
N ALA A 102 -2.90 30.35 -17.01
CA ALA A 102 -3.93 29.42 -16.52
C ALA A 102 -3.54 28.78 -15.17
N PHE A 103 -2.26 28.37 -15.03
CA PHE A 103 -1.71 27.85 -13.79
C PHE A 103 -1.76 28.87 -12.64
N LEU A 104 -1.38 30.14 -12.88
CA LEU A 104 -1.43 31.20 -11.88
C LEU A 104 -2.88 31.56 -11.52
N PHE A 105 -3.77 31.60 -12.52
CA PHE A 105 -5.20 31.85 -12.33
C PHE A 105 -5.83 30.75 -11.45
N SER A 106 -5.49 29.49 -11.70
CA SER A 106 -5.90 28.38 -10.83
C SER A 106 -5.33 28.50 -9.42
N ARG A 107 -4.09 28.98 -9.27
CA ARG A 107 -3.42 29.07 -7.96
C ARG A 107 -4.02 30.15 -7.08
N TYR A 108 -4.29 31.33 -7.64
CA TYR A 108 -4.61 32.53 -6.88
C TYR A 108 -6.10 32.90 -6.92
N ILE A 109 -6.84 32.49 -7.96
CA ILE A 109 -8.23 32.94 -8.16
C ILE A 109 -9.21 31.77 -8.02
N LEU A 110 -8.96 30.62 -8.66
CA LEU A 110 -9.90 29.49 -8.70
C LEU A 110 -9.53 28.32 -7.78
N ARG A 111 -8.71 28.55 -6.75
CA ARG A 111 -8.14 27.47 -5.93
C ARG A 111 -9.19 26.53 -5.35
N ASP A 112 -10.18 27.07 -4.64
CA ASP A 112 -11.21 26.29 -3.93
C ASP A 112 -12.17 25.58 -4.90
N ALA A 113 -12.53 26.24 -6.00
CA ALA A 113 -13.39 25.69 -7.04
C ALA A 113 -12.74 24.50 -7.75
N ILE A 114 -11.42 24.55 -8.00
CA ILE A 114 -10.69 23.47 -8.65
C ILE A 114 -10.38 22.36 -7.63
N GLN A 115 -10.04 22.72 -6.38
CA GLN A 115 -9.76 21.75 -5.32
C GLN A 115 -10.98 20.89 -4.95
N SER A 116 -12.18 21.48 -4.86
CA SER A 116 -13.41 20.71 -4.62
C SER A 116 -13.76 19.73 -5.74
N LYS A 117 -13.38 20.04 -7.00
CA LYS A 117 -13.69 19.21 -8.16
C LYS A 117 -12.63 18.13 -8.44
N PHE A 118 -11.37 18.38 -8.07
CA PHE A 118 -10.23 17.50 -8.39
C PHE A 118 -9.45 17.00 -7.16
N GLY A 119 -10.00 17.18 -5.95
CA GLY A 119 -9.42 16.79 -4.65
C GLY A 119 -8.75 15.41 -4.65
N ASP A 120 -9.50 14.38 -5.07
CA ASP A 120 -9.03 12.99 -5.04
C ASP A 120 -7.83 12.73 -5.95
N LYS A 121 -7.69 13.49 -7.04
CA LYS A 121 -6.60 13.34 -8.03
C LYS A 121 -5.35 14.15 -7.66
N LEU A 122 -5.49 15.18 -6.82
CA LEU A 122 -4.38 16.04 -6.39
C LEU A 122 -3.34 15.28 -5.59
N LYS A 123 -3.77 14.33 -4.74
CA LYS A 123 -2.84 13.52 -3.94
C LYS A 123 -1.86 12.76 -4.84
N THR A 124 -2.37 12.05 -5.85
CA THR A 124 -1.53 11.31 -6.80
C THR A 124 -0.57 12.20 -7.58
N ILE A 125 -1.01 13.41 -7.96
CA ILE A 125 -0.18 14.37 -8.70
C ILE A 125 0.89 14.99 -7.80
N ASN A 126 0.55 15.36 -6.56
CA ASN A 126 1.51 15.85 -5.58
C ASN A 126 2.57 14.79 -5.26
N GLU A 127 2.17 13.54 -5.01
CA GLU A 127 3.10 12.43 -4.83
C GLU A 127 4.01 12.22 -6.05
N GLY A 128 3.47 12.39 -7.26
CA GLY A 128 4.24 12.34 -8.51
C GLY A 128 5.28 13.46 -8.60
N ILE A 129 4.91 14.69 -8.22
CA ILE A 129 5.81 15.85 -8.22
C ILE A 129 6.86 15.74 -7.11
N GLU A 130 6.51 15.24 -5.93
CA GLU A 130 7.50 15.00 -4.87
C GLU A 130 8.54 13.96 -5.29
N LYS A 131 8.10 12.90 -6.00
CA LYS A 131 8.98 11.83 -6.47
C LYS A 131 9.84 12.22 -7.68
N GLU A 132 9.26 12.93 -8.65
CA GLU A 132 9.89 13.17 -9.96
C GLU A 132 10.09 14.66 -10.31
N GLY A 133 9.60 15.58 -9.50
CA GLY A 133 9.74 17.03 -9.70
C GLY A 133 9.13 17.51 -11.02
N GLY A 134 9.85 18.40 -11.71
CA GLY A 134 9.47 18.87 -13.05
C GLY A 134 9.35 17.75 -14.09
N PHE A 135 10.00 16.60 -13.87
CA PHE A 135 9.92 15.49 -14.80
C PHE A 135 8.54 14.84 -14.87
N TYR A 136 7.79 14.89 -13.76
CA TYR A 136 6.41 14.40 -13.73
C TYR A 136 5.53 15.19 -14.72
N LEU A 137 5.63 16.53 -14.67
CA LEU A 137 4.94 17.42 -15.60
C LEU A 137 5.41 17.20 -17.04
N PHE A 138 6.72 17.09 -17.26
CA PHE A 138 7.27 16.78 -18.59
C PHE A 138 6.64 15.52 -19.18
N THR A 139 6.57 14.43 -18.42
CA THR A 139 5.98 13.17 -18.86
C THR A 139 4.48 13.32 -19.16
N LEU A 140 3.73 14.02 -18.31
CA LEU A 140 2.30 14.27 -18.54
C LEU A 140 2.05 15.09 -19.81
N ARG A 141 2.93 16.05 -20.15
CA ARG A 141 2.83 16.84 -21.39
C ARG A 141 3.06 16.03 -22.65
N LEU A 142 3.83 14.95 -22.55
CA LEU A 142 4.07 14.06 -23.68
C LEU A 142 2.89 13.11 -23.92
N ILE A 143 2.12 12.75 -22.90
CA ILE A 143 1.03 11.78 -23.02
C ILE A 143 -0.23 12.44 -23.62
N PRO A 144 -0.66 12.09 -24.85
CA PRO A 144 -1.76 12.77 -25.52
C PRO A 144 -3.14 12.58 -24.87
N ILE A 145 -3.30 11.53 -24.04
CA ILE A 145 -4.60 11.20 -23.43
C ILE A 145 -5.04 12.20 -22.35
N PHE A 146 -4.11 12.99 -21.79
CA PHE A 146 -4.44 13.97 -20.77
C PHE A 146 -4.83 15.30 -21.40
N PRO A 147 -6.06 15.81 -21.15
CA PRO A 147 -6.46 17.11 -21.69
C PRO A 147 -5.53 18.23 -21.24
N PHE A 148 -5.00 18.97 -22.21
CA PHE A 148 -4.00 20.02 -22.00
C PHE A 148 -4.39 21.05 -20.93
N PHE A 149 -5.63 21.54 -21.02
CA PHE A 149 -6.17 22.53 -20.11
C PHE A 149 -6.25 22.01 -18.66
N MET A 150 -6.52 20.71 -18.50
CA MET A 150 -6.66 20.08 -17.19
C MET A 150 -5.31 20.03 -16.47
N ILE A 151 -4.20 19.77 -17.19
CA ILE A 151 -2.85 19.82 -16.63
C ILE A 151 -2.56 21.24 -16.10
N ASN A 152 -2.90 22.28 -16.86
CA ASN A 152 -2.62 23.66 -16.48
C ASN A 152 -3.28 24.05 -15.15
N LEU A 153 -4.57 23.73 -15.04
CA LEU A 153 -5.37 24.04 -13.87
C LEU A 153 -4.89 23.22 -12.66
N ILE A 154 -4.77 21.89 -12.80
CA ILE A 154 -4.43 21.04 -11.66
C ILE A 154 -3.04 21.39 -11.09
N PHE A 155 -2.05 21.66 -11.95
CA PHE A 155 -0.71 22.01 -11.47
C PHE A 155 -0.67 23.33 -10.70
N GLY A 156 -1.63 24.25 -10.92
CA GLY A 156 -1.75 25.48 -10.13
C GLY A 156 -1.93 25.25 -8.63
N LEU A 157 -2.51 24.09 -8.26
CA LEU A 157 -2.74 23.66 -6.88
C LEU A 157 -1.55 22.93 -6.24
N THR A 158 -0.48 22.68 -7.01
CA THR A 158 0.70 21.93 -6.56
C THR A 158 1.78 22.87 -6.01
N PRO A 159 2.77 22.39 -5.23
CA PRO A 159 3.87 23.23 -4.74
C PRO A 159 4.90 23.65 -5.81
N MET A 160 4.73 23.26 -7.08
CA MET A 160 5.66 23.59 -8.16
C MET A 160 5.79 25.11 -8.36
N ARG A 161 7.01 25.61 -8.53
CA ARG A 161 7.26 27.04 -8.80
C ARG A 161 6.83 27.39 -10.24
N ALA A 162 6.28 28.59 -10.44
CA ALA A 162 5.79 29.04 -11.75
C ALA A 162 6.89 29.02 -12.83
N LEU A 163 8.11 29.45 -12.48
CA LEU A 163 9.26 29.40 -13.39
C LEU A 163 9.62 27.96 -13.80
N SER A 164 9.60 27.02 -12.85
CA SER A 164 9.84 25.61 -13.15
C SER A 164 8.74 25.04 -14.04
N TYR A 165 7.48 25.39 -13.77
CA TYR A 165 6.34 24.99 -14.58
C TYR A 165 6.43 25.51 -16.02
N TYR A 166 6.80 26.78 -16.20
CA TYR A 166 7.01 27.39 -17.53
C TYR A 166 8.13 26.68 -18.29
N GLY A 167 9.31 26.56 -17.69
CA GLY A 167 10.48 25.95 -18.35
C GLY A 167 10.23 24.50 -18.75
N VAL A 168 9.59 23.72 -17.86
CA VAL A 168 9.23 22.33 -18.17
C VAL A 168 8.14 22.26 -19.24
N SER A 169 7.13 23.13 -19.20
CA SER A 169 6.06 23.14 -20.20
C SER A 169 6.60 23.53 -21.58
N GLN A 170 7.50 24.52 -21.66
CA GLN A 170 8.16 24.91 -22.91
C GLN A 170 8.86 23.74 -23.59
N ILE A 171 9.63 22.96 -22.83
CA ILE A 171 10.35 21.81 -23.38
C ILE A 171 9.39 20.64 -23.65
N GLY A 172 8.49 20.35 -22.72
CA GLY A 172 7.59 19.19 -22.78
C GLY A 172 6.51 19.30 -23.85
N MET A 173 6.11 20.50 -24.24
CA MET A 173 5.08 20.73 -25.26
C MET A 173 5.68 20.85 -26.67
N LEU A 174 6.97 21.21 -26.78
CA LEU A 174 7.63 21.50 -28.07
C LEU A 174 7.48 20.37 -29.09
N ALA A 175 7.68 19.11 -28.67
CA ALA A 175 7.55 17.96 -29.55
C ALA A 175 6.10 17.79 -30.08
N GLY A 176 5.11 17.94 -29.20
CA GLY A 176 3.71 17.91 -29.58
C GLY A 176 3.34 19.07 -30.51
N THR A 177 3.77 20.28 -30.16
CA THR A 177 3.58 21.48 -30.98
C THR A 177 4.19 21.30 -32.36
N ALA A 178 5.41 20.78 -32.47
CA ALA A 178 6.06 20.54 -33.75
C ALA A 178 5.22 19.60 -34.64
N VAL A 179 4.67 18.52 -34.09
CA VAL A 179 3.83 17.60 -34.88
C VAL A 179 2.55 18.27 -35.36
N TYR A 180 1.82 18.98 -34.50
CA TYR A 180 0.57 19.63 -34.90
C TYR A 180 0.78 20.82 -35.85
N VAL A 181 1.88 21.56 -35.67
CA VAL A 181 2.28 22.63 -36.59
C VAL A 181 2.66 22.04 -37.95
N ASN A 182 3.44 20.95 -37.97
CA ASN A 182 3.77 20.26 -39.21
C ASN A 182 2.52 19.72 -39.92
N ALA A 183 1.59 19.13 -39.16
CA ALA A 183 0.29 18.69 -39.69
C ALA A 183 -0.47 19.86 -40.33
N GLY A 184 -0.50 21.03 -39.67
CA GLY A 184 -1.09 22.25 -40.25
C GLY A 184 -0.40 22.73 -41.52
N THR A 185 0.93 22.74 -41.55
CA THR A 185 1.71 23.13 -42.74
C THR A 185 1.46 22.16 -43.90
N GLN A 186 1.32 20.86 -43.64
CA GLN A 186 0.99 19.85 -44.65
C GLN A 186 -0.46 19.97 -45.12
N LEU A 187 -1.42 20.15 -44.21
CA LEU A 187 -2.85 20.34 -44.55
C LEU A 187 -3.05 21.56 -45.46
N ALA A 188 -2.28 22.62 -45.26
CA ALA A 188 -2.30 23.82 -46.12
C ALA A 188 -1.83 23.57 -47.56
N GLN A 189 -1.09 22.49 -47.81
CA GLN A 189 -0.53 22.12 -49.12
C GLN A 189 -1.36 21.06 -49.86
N LEU A 190 -2.42 20.51 -49.26
CA LEU A 190 -3.22 19.44 -49.86
C LEU A 190 -4.24 19.99 -50.86
N GLU A 191 -4.20 19.48 -52.10
CA GLU A 191 -5.16 19.86 -53.16
C GLU A 191 -6.44 19.01 -53.16
N SER A 192 -6.52 17.92 -52.39
CA SER A 192 -7.69 17.04 -52.30
C SER A 192 -7.84 16.31 -50.97
N VAL A 193 -9.08 15.90 -50.64
CA VAL A 193 -9.47 15.21 -49.38
C VAL A 193 -8.79 13.83 -49.23
N SER A 194 -8.41 13.17 -50.33
CA SER A 194 -7.67 11.90 -50.31
C SER A 194 -6.22 12.02 -49.85
N GLY A 195 -5.63 13.24 -49.90
CA GLY A 195 -4.27 13.51 -49.42
C GLY A 195 -4.15 13.64 -47.89
N ILE A 196 -5.27 13.69 -47.16
CA ILE A 196 -5.32 13.76 -45.69
C ILE A 196 -4.78 12.46 -45.06
N LEU A 197 -4.73 11.36 -45.81
CA LEU A 197 -4.12 10.08 -45.41
C LEU A 197 -2.69 9.92 -45.97
N SER A 198 -1.93 11.00 -46.12
CA SER A 198 -0.53 10.89 -46.56
C SER A 198 0.30 10.07 -45.55
N LEU A 199 1.21 9.25 -46.07
CA LEU A 199 2.06 8.38 -45.26
C LEU A 199 2.90 9.17 -44.25
N GLU A 200 3.26 10.41 -44.59
CA GLU A 200 4.02 11.34 -43.74
C GLU A 200 3.21 11.88 -42.56
N LEU A 201 1.93 12.21 -42.77
CA LEU A 201 1.05 12.70 -41.72
C LEU A 201 0.71 11.56 -40.74
N LEU A 202 0.44 10.36 -41.27
CA LEU A 202 0.28 9.15 -40.49
C LEU A 202 1.53 8.83 -39.66
N PHE A 203 2.73 8.94 -40.26
CA PHE A 203 3.99 8.75 -39.54
C PHE A 203 4.18 9.79 -38.43
N SER A 204 3.83 11.05 -38.67
CA SER A 204 3.91 12.13 -37.65
C SER A 204 2.98 11.87 -36.47
N PHE A 205 1.77 11.38 -36.70
CA PHE A 205 0.83 11.00 -35.63
C PHE A 205 1.27 9.73 -34.88
N ILE A 206 1.79 8.72 -35.58
CA ILE A 206 2.38 7.53 -34.95
C ILE A 206 3.56 7.94 -34.06
N LEU A 207 4.43 8.81 -34.56
CA LEU A 207 5.59 9.31 -33.83
C LEU A 207 5.16 10.11 -32.59
N LEU A 208 4.09 10.91 -32.66
CA LEU A 208 3.51 11.58 -31.49
C LEU A 208 2.93 10.59 -30.46
N GLY A 209 2.39 9.46 -30.91
CA GLY A 209 1.93 8.39 -30.02
C GLY A 209 3.07 7.61 -29.34
N ILE A 210 4.19 7.39 -30.04
CA ILE A 210 5.33 6.58 -29.56
C ILE A 210 6.38 7.42 -28.81
N PHE A 211 6.55 8.69 -29.17
CA PHE A 211 7.54 9.61 -28.57
C PHE A 211 7.53 9.63 -27.03
N PRO A 212 6.38 9.63 -26.33
CA PRO A 212 6.36 9.63 -24.86
C PRO A 212 7.01 8.38 -24.26
N TRP A 213 6.85 7.25 -24.94
CA TRP A 213 7.47 5.98 -24.53
C TRP A 213 8.97 6.00 -24.77
N ILE A 214 9.42 6.52 -25.92
CA ILE A 214 10.85 6.68 -26.24
C ILE A 214 11.52 7.62 -25.24
N ALA A 215 10.93 8.80 -25.00
CA ALA A 215 11.44 9.77 -24.03
C ALA A 215 11.55 9.17 -22.62
N LYS A 216 10.51 8.45 -22.19
CA LYS A 216 10.51 7.74 -20.90
C LYS A 216 11.59 6.65 -20.83
N LEU A 217 11.81 5.90 -21.91
CA LEU A 217 12.87 4.88 -21.99
C LEU A 217 14.26 5.50 -21.88
N ILE A 218 14.53 6.57 -22.65
CA ILE A 218 15.82 7.28 -22.64
C ILE A 218 16.12 7.80 -21.23
N VAL A 219 15.15 8.46 -20.60
CA VAL A 219 15.34 9.04 -19.27
C VAL A 219 15.53 7.98 -18.20
N ASN A 220 14.73 6.91 -18.23
CA ASN A 220 14.90 5.80 -17.29
C ASN A 220 16.27 5.13 -17.45
N ASN A 221 16.75 4.99 -18.68
CA ASN A 221 18.07 4.45 -18.94
C ASN A 221 19.19 5.39 -18.46
N TYR A 222 19.03 6.70 -18.66
CA TYR A 222 19.96 7.70 -18.14
C TYR A 222 20.03 7.68 -16.61
N ARG A 223 18.88 7.72 -15.92
CA ARG A 223 18.80 7.61 -14.45
C ARG A 223 19.45 6.32 -13.95
N LYS A 224 19.16 5.19 -14.60
CA LYS A 224 19.77 3.91 -14.28
C LYS A 224 21.29 3.97 -14.38
N ARG A 225 21.84 4.57 -15.44
CA ARG A 225 23.29 4.75 -15.59
C ARG A 225 23.89 5.66 -14.51
N GLN A 226 23.20 6.74 -14.14
CA GLN A 226 23.67 7.66 -13.10
C GLN A 226 23.80 6.99 -11.74
N VAL A 227 22.81 6.16 -11.35
CA VAL A 227 22.85 5.46 -10.05
C VAL A 227 24.02 4.48 -9.95
N TYR A 228 24.46 3.91 -11.07
CA TYR A 228 25.61 2.98 -11.10
C TYR A 228 26.96 3.68 -11.36
N LYS A 229 27.00 5.01 -11.43
CA LYS A 229 28.25 5.74 -11.64
C LYS A 229 29.22 5.44 -10.50
N GLY A 230 30.48 5.10 -10.85
CA GLY A 230 31.51 4.69 -9.89
C GLY A 230 31.64 3.18 -9.70
N TYR A 231 30.69 2.38 -10.21
CA TYR A 231 30.73 0.93 -10.09
C TYR A 231 31.02 0.23 -11.42
N SER A 232 31.82 -0.84 -11.38
CA SER A 232 32.11 -1.67 -12.55
C SER A 232 31.19 -2.89 -12.61
N LYS A 233 30.29 -2.92 -13.60
CA LYS A 233 29.38 -4.05 -13.78
C LYS A 233 30.14 -5.30 -14.25
N PRO A 234 30.01 -6.46 -13.58
CA PRO A 234 30.59 -7.72 -14.05
C PRO A 234 30.09 -8.12 -15.45
N LYS A 235 30.97 -8.73 -16.26
CA LYS A 235 30.60 -9.28 -17.59
C LYS A 235 29.79 -10.58 -17.49
N LYS A 236 30.05 -11.36 -16.44
CA LYS A 236 29.35 -12.60 -16.08
C LYS A 236 28.97 -12.51 -14.61
N PHE A 237 27.91 -13.23 -14.23
CA PHE A 237 27.45 -13.33 -12.85
C PHE A 237 27.45 -14.79 -12.42
N ASP A 238 27.82 -15.05 -11.18
CA ASP A 238 27.77 -16.39 -10.58
C ASP A 238 26.31 -16.83 -10.36
N TYR A 239 25.45 -15.86 -10.02
CA TYR A 239 24.03 -16.06 -9.70
C TYR A 239 23.10 -15.12 -10.48
N ASN A 240 21.88 -15.58 -10.74
CA ASN A 240 20.81 -14.71 -11.23
C ASN A 240 20.25 -13.83 -10.11
N ILE A 241 20.19 -14.38 -8.90
CA ILE A 241 19.68 -13.73 -7.71
C ILE A 241 20.41 -14.23 -6.47
N VAL A 242 20.77 -13.29 -5.59
CA VAL A 242 21.29 -13.58 -4.24
C VAL A 242 20.26 -13.05 -3.26
N VAL A 243 19.91 -13.87 -2.28
CA VAL A 243 18.95 -13.53 -1.22
C VAL A 243 19.70 -13.48 0.10
N ILE A 244 19.59 -12.37 0.82
CA ILE A 244 20.25 -12.15 2.11
C ILE A 244 19.23 -12.25 3.23
N GLY A 245 19.35 -13.27 4.07
CA GLY A 245 18.43 -13.64 5.15
C GLY A 245 17.49 -14.77 4.73
N ALA A 246 17.40 -15.81 5.55
CA ALA A 246 16.57 -17.00 5.39
C ALA A 246 15.37 -17.02 6.35
N GLY A 247 14.80 -15.84 6.61
CA GLY A 247 13.42 -15.72 7.12
C GLY A 247 12.40 -15.93 6.00
N SER A 248 11.11 -15.80 6.33
CA SER A 248 10.01 -16.10 5.41
C SER A 248 10.08 -15.36 4.06
N GLY A 249 10.48 -14.08 4.06
CA GLY A 249 10.67 -13.33 2.82
C GLY A 249 11.82 -13.85 1.96
N GLY A 250 12.91 -14.28 2.57
CA GLY A 250 14.07 -14.80 1.85
C GLY A 250 13.87 -16.21 1.33
N LEU A 251 13.36 -17.10 2.18
CA LEU A 251 12.99 -18.47 1.84
C LEU A 251 12.02 -18.51 0.65
N VAL A 252 10.93 -17.74 0.70
CA VAL A 252 9.97 -17.66 -0.41
C VAL A 252 10.60 -17.06 -1.67
N SER A 253 11.50 -16.08 -1.54
CA SER A 253 12.20 -15.50 -2.69
C SER A 253 13.11 -16.52 -3.38
N ALA A 254 13.90 -17.26 -2.60
CA ALA A 254 14.78 -18.30 -3.09
C ALA A 254 13.99 -19.44 -3.75
N TYR A 255 12.90 -19.87 -3.11
CA TYR A 255 12.00 -20.90 -3.65
C TYR A 255 11.41 -20.50 -5.01
N ILE A 256 10.83 -19.30 -5.12
CA ILE A 256 10.22 -18.82 -6.37
C ILE A 256 11.27 -18.71 -7.48
N ALA A 257 12.47 -18.20 -7.16
CA ALA A 257 13.54 -18.07 -8.13
C ALA A 257 14.04 -19.43 -8.64
N SER A 258 14.27 -20.38 -7.73
CA SER A 258 14.63 -21.75 -8.10
C SER A 258 13.54 -22.43 -8.94
N ALA A 259 12.26 -22.25 -8.59
CA ALA A 259 11.14 -22.86 -9.31
C ALA A 259 11.09 -22.43 -10.79
N VAL A 260 11.57 -21.23 -11.11
CA VAL A 260 11.71 -20.74 -12.50
C VAL A 260 13.11 -20.99 -13.10
N LYS A 261 13.88 -21.90 -12.49
CA LYS A 261 15.21 -22.35 -12.92
C LYS A 261 16.28 -21.25 -12.98
N ALA A 262 16.13 -20.20 -12.17
CA ALA A 262 17.22 -19.27 -11.92
C ALA A 262 18.25 -19.89 -10.97
N LYS A 263 19.53 -19.56 -11.16
CA LYS A 263 20.60 -19.91 -10.23
C LYS A 263 20.57 -18.96 -9.02
N VAL A 264 20.39 -19.52 -7.82
CA VAL A 264 20.11 -18.78 -6.58
C VAL A 264 21.20 -19.06 -5.54
N ALA A 265 21.67 -18.01 -4.86
CA ALA A 265 22.34 -18.16 -3.57
C ALA A 265 21.46 -17.60 -2.46
N LEU A 266 21.29 -18.35 -1.37
CA LEU A 266 20.59 -17.91 -0.15
C LEU A 266 21.62 -17.84 0.98
N ILE A 267 21.82 -16.64 1.53
CA ILE A 267 22.84 -16.40 2.57
C ILE A 267 22.15 -16.17 3.91
N GLU A 268 22.53 -16.93 4.93
CA GLU A 268 22.01 -16.79 6.30
C GLU A 268 23.14 -16.84 7.32
N LYS A 269 23.13 -15.93 8.30
CA LYS A 269 24.18 -15.82 9.33
C LYS A 269 23.81 -16.50 10.65
N HIS A 270 22.55 -16.87 10.83
CA HIS A 270 21.98 -17.53 12.00
C HIS A 270 21.24 -18.81 11.58
N LYS A 271 20.12 -19.12 12.22
CA LYS A 271 19.31 -20.30 11.90
C LYS A 271 18.37 -20.01 10.72
N MET A 272 18.23 -21.01 9.85
CA MET A 272 17.20 -21.03 8.82
C MET A 272 15.79 -20.90 9.43
N GLY A 273 14.83 -20.40 8.64
CA GLY A 273 13.46 -20.13 9.09
C GLY A 273 13.27 -18.75 9.75
N GLY A 274 14.38 -18.08 10.10
CA GLY A 274 14.37 -16.74 10.69
C GLY A 274 13.59 -16.67 12.01
N ASP A 275 13.06 -15.49 12.31
CA ASP A 275 12.30 -15.24 13.54
C ASP A 275 10.99 -16.04 13.60
N CYS A 276 10.22 -16.12 12.52
CA CYS A 276 8.93 -16.80 12.50
C CYS A 276 8.98 -18.25 13.05
N LEU A 277 9.96 -19.03 12.58
CA LEU A 277 10.17 -20.41 13.01
C LEU A 277 10.80 -20.48 14.41
N ASN A 278 11.88 -19.71 14.64
CA ASN A 278 12.75 -19.94 15.79
C ASN A 278 12.32 -19.16 17.04
N THR A 279 11.81 -17.94 16.88
CA THR A 279 11.56 -16.98 17.98
C THR A 279 10.26 -16.19 17.86
N GLY A 280 9.33 -16.62 17.02
CA GLY A 280 8.16 -15.83 16.66
C GLY A 280 6.88 -16.64 16.66
N CYS A 281 6.32 -16.87 15.48
CA CYS A 281 4.98 -17.40 15.30
C CYS A 281 4.84 -18.84 15.79
N VAL A 282 5.75 -19.73 15.39
CA VAL A 282 5.68 -21.15 15.75
C VAL A 282 5.75 -21.35 17.27
N PRO A 283 6.76 -20.81 18.01
CA PRO A 283 6.81 -20.99 19.44
C PRO A 283 5.66 -20.33 20.20
N SER A 284 5.25 -19.12 19.79
CA SER A 284 4.10 -18.43 20.41
C SER A 284 2.83 -19.27 20.32
N LYS A 285 2.49 -19.75 19.12
CA LYS A 285 1.23 -20.48 18.86
C LYS A 285 1.24 -21.84 19.55
N ALA A 286 2.41 -22.50 19.63
CA ALA A 286 2.58 -23.69 20.43
C ALA A 286 2.27 -23.40 21.92
N LEU A 287 2.88 -22.38 22.51
CA LEU A 287 2.68 -22.03 23.92
C LEU A 287 1.23 -21.61 24.22
N ILE A 288 0.62 -20.79 23.35
CA ILE A 288 -0.79 -20.37 23.43
C ILE A 288 -1.71 -21.58 23.53
N ARG A 289 -1.50 -22.62 22.69
CA ARG A 289 -2.34 -23.81 22.74
C ARG A 289 -2.26 -24.55 24.08
N SER A 290 -1.06 -24.68 24.65
CA SER A 290 -0.87 -25.27 25.98
C SER A 290 -1.57 -24.46 27.07
N ALA A 291 -1.38 -23.14 27.06
CA ALA A 291 -2.01 -22.25 28.03
C ALA A 291 -3.55 -22.25 27.92
N LYS A 292 -4.10 -22.26 26.70
CA LYS A 292 -5.55 -22.37 26.46
C LYS A 292 -6.09 -23.69 27.02
N LEU A 293 -5.41 -24.81 26.81
CA LEU A 293 -5.86 -26.10 27.36
C LEU A 293 -5.85 -26.12 28.90
N ILE A 294 -4.77 -25.61 29.53
CA ILE A 294 -4.69 -25.52 31.00
C ILE A 294 -5.85 -24.66 31.53
N HIS A 295 -6.12 -23.52 30.90
CA HIS A 295 -7.22 -22.65 31.27
C HIS A 295 -8.59 -23.33 31.10
N GLN A 296 -8.80 -24.09 30.02
CA GLN A 296 -10.03 -24.84 29.78
C GLN A 296 -10.24 -25.90 30.86
N ILE A 297 -9.21 -26.65 31.28
CA ILE A 297 -9.32 -27.63 32.37
C ILE A 297 -9.62 -26.95 33.71
N GLN A 298 -9.00 -25.81 34.00
CA GLN A 298 -9.28 -25.04 35.23
C GLN A 298 -10.72 -24.53 35.29
N LYS A 299 -11.36 -24.34 34.14
CA LYS A 299 -12.76 -23.91 34.00
C LYS A 299 -13.69 -25.05 33.59
N ALA A 300 -13.31 -26.31 33.77
CA ALA A 300 -14.05 -27.50 33.32
C ALA A 300 -15.53 -27.51 33.72
N GLU A 301 -15.86 -26.93 34.88
CA GLU A 301 -17.24 -26.78 35.41
C GLU A 301 -18.20 -26.11 34.44
N LYS A 302 -17.72 -25.17 33.60
CA LYS A 302 -18.58 -24.50 32.60
C LYS A 302 -19.08 -25.45 31.50
N TRP A 303 -18.43 -26.60 31.34
CA TRP A 303 -18.83 -27.67 30.42
C TRP A 303 -19.46 -28.87 31.16
N GLY A 304 -19.84 -28.70 32.43
CA GLY A 304 -20.47 -29.76 33.23
C GLY A 304 -19.51 -30.88 33.67
N LEU A 305 -18.20 -30.59 33.68
CA LEU A 305 -17.17 -31.50 34.18
C LEU A 305 -16.69 -31.05 35.56
N ASP A 306 -16.24 -31.98 36.39
CA ASP A 306 -15.69 -31.66 37.70
C ASP A 306 -14.45 -30.76 37.59
N LYS A 307 -14.28 -29.91 38.59
CA LYS A 307 -13.08 -29.06 38.70
C LYS A 307 -11.85 -29.91 39.01
N HIS A 308 -10.79 -29.71 38.25
CA HIS A 308 -9.50 -30.36 38.48
C HIS A 308 -8.37 -29.35 38.60
N ASP A 309 -7.51 -29.54 39.60
CA ASP A 309 -6.26 -28.80 39.69
C ASP A 309 -5.25 -29.35 38.69
N VAL A 310 -4.85 -28.52 37.74
CA VAL A 310 -3.85 -28.88 36.72
C VAL A 310 -2.45 -28.72 37.29
N LYS A 311 -1.81 -29.83 37.65
CA LYS A 311 -0.38 -29.85 37.95
C LYS A 311 0.40 -30.05 36.65
N PHE A 312 1.28 -29.11 36.34
CA PHE A 312 2.18 -29.22 35.19
C PHE A 312 3.56 -28.66 35.54
N ASP A 313 4.59 -29.15 34.84
CA ASP A 313 5.93 -28.58 34.89
C ASP A 313 6.12 -27.61 33.72
N PHE A 314 6.49 -26.37 34.02
CA PHE A 314 6.68 -25.34 33.01
C PHE A 314 7.86 -25.66 32.07
N ALA A 315 8.93 -26.29 32.58
CA ALA A 315 10.05 -26.69 31.72
C ALA A 315 9.58 -27.70 30.67
N THR A 316 8.75 -28.68 31.05
CA THR A 316 8.13 -29.65 30.13
C THR A 316 7.25 -28.98 29.06
N VAL A 317 6.47 -27.95 29.43
CA VAL A 317 5.70 -27.16 28.46
C VAL A 317 6.62 -26.47 27.46
N MET A 318 7.73 -25.89 27.92
CA MET A 318 8.72 -25.25 27.06
C MET A 318 9.47 -26.27 26.18
N GLU A 319 9.75 -27.47 26.67
CA GLU A 319 10.31 -28.55 25.83
C GLU A 319 9.35 -28.97 24.72
N ARG A 320 8.03 -28.96 24.97
CA ARG A 320 7.04 -29.15 23.89
C ARG A 320 7.16 -28.07 22.82
N VAL A 321 7.34 -26.82 23.22
CA VAL A 321 7.56 -25.70 22.28
C VAL A 321 8.80 -25.95 21.42
N GLN A 322 9.92 -26.35 22.02
CA GLN A 322 11.15 -26.68 21.29
C GLN A 322 10.97 -27.88 20.35
N SER A 323 10.24 -28.90 20.79
CA SER A 323 9.89 -30.07 19.95
C SER A 323 9.07 -29.68 18.72
N VAL A 324 8.08 -28.78 18.88
CA VAL A 324 7.29 -28.27 17.74
C VAL A 324 8.16 -27.49 16.77
N ILE A 325 9.09 -26.64 17.24
CA ILE A 325 10.05 -25.96 16.36
C ILE A 325 10.85 -26.98 15.56
N LYS A 326 11.42 -27.99 16.22
CA LYS A 326 12.21 -29.05 15.57
C LYS A 326 11.41 -29.87 14.56
N GLN A 327 10.11 -30.06 14.76
CA GLN A 327 9.25 -30.75 13.81
C GLN A 327 8.97 -29.92 12.55
N VAL A 328 8.91 -28.59 12.67
CA VAL A 328 8.64 -27.67 11.55
C VAL A 328 9.95 -27.30 10.82
N GLU A 329 11.07 -27.25 11.53
CA GLU A 329 12.40 -26.88 11.01
C GLU A 329 12.82 -27.57 9.70
N PRO A 330 12.54 -28.87 9.46
CA PRO A 330 12.86 -29.52 8.18
C PRO A 330 12.26 -28.82 6.97
N HIS A 331 11.12 -28.13 7.12
CA HIS A 331 10.50 -27.35 6.06
C HIS A 331 11.33 -26.13 5.68
N ASP A 332 12.15 -25.57 6.55
CA ASP A 332 12.96 -24.39 6.24
C ASP A 332 14.46 -24.72 6.18
N SER A 333 14.83 -25.99 6.34
CA SER A 333 16.21 -26.47 6.44
C SER A 333 17.08 -26.20 5.19
N VAL A 334 18.39 -26.14 5.42
CA VAL A 334 19.43 -26.14 4.38
C VAL A 334 19.20 -27.29 3.40
N ASP A 335 19.02 -28.52 3.91
CA ASP A 335 18.82 -29.73 3.10
C ASP A 335 17.65 -29.61 2.12
N ARG A 336 16.53 -29.03 2.54
CA ARG A 336 15.37 -28.81 1.66
C ARG A 336 15.73 -27.86 0.52
N TYR A 337 16.37 -26.73 0.84
CA TYR A 337 16.70 -25.71 -0.15
C TYR A 337 17.80 -26.16 -1.11
N THR A 338 18.79 -26.91 -0.64
CA THR A 338 19.79 -27.55 -1.50
C THR A 338 19.16 -28.53 -2.48
N LYS A 339 18.16 -29.35 -2.04
CA LYS A 339 17.38 -30.23 -2.94
C LYS A 339 16.53 -29.47 -3.96
N LEU A 340 16.30 -28.18 -3.73
CA LEU A 340 15.63 -27.27 -4.66
C LEU A 340 16.65 -26.50 -5.51
N ASP A 341 17.87 -26.98 -5.70
CA ASP A 341 18.90 -26.31 -6.52
C ASP A 341 19.25 -24.88 -6.03
N VAL A 342 19.12 -24.60 -4.73
CA VAL A 342 19.54 -23.34 -4.11
C VAL A 342 20.89 -23.55 -3.41
N ASP A 343 21.87 -22.72 -3.75
CA ASP A 343 23.17 -22.70 -3.06
C ASP A 343 22.98 -21.97 -1.73
N VAL A 344 22.81 -22.73 -0.64
CA VAL A 344 22.68 -22.17 0.71
C VAL A 344 24.06 -21.93 1.29
N ILE A 345 24.33 -20.68 1.70
CA ILE A 345 25.61 -20.25 2.24
C ILE A 345 25.38 -19.75 3.66
N GLU A 346 25.93 -20.48 4.63
CA GLU A 346 25.92 -20.05 6.03
C GLU A 346 27.08 -19.07 6.24
N GLY A 347 26.77 -17.82 6.55
CA GLY A 347 27.78 -16.75 6.69
C GLY A 347 27.19 -15.35 6.74
N THR A 348 28.05 -14.36 7.03
CA THR A 348 27.61 -12.95 7.06
C THR A 348 27.83 -12.30 5.70
N ALA A 349 26.74 -11.85 5.07
CA ALA A 349 26.79 -11.13 3.80
C ALA A 349 27.04 -9.63 4.02
N THR A 350 27.90 -9.04 3.18
CA THR A 350 28.07 -7.58 3.03
C THR A 350 27.95 -7.22 1.56
N ILE A 351 27.05 -6.29 1.22
CA ILE A 351 26.90 -5.82 -0.16
C ILE A 351 27.97 -4.76 -0.42
N THR A 352 29.04 -5.12 -1.12
CA THR A 352 30.19 -4.24 -1.37
C THR A 352 29.96 -3.30 -2.54
N ASP A 353 29.17 -3.73 -3.52
CA ASP A 353 28.71 -2.90 -4.63
C ASP A 353 27.37 -3.42 -5.18
N PRO A 354 26.71 -2.73 -6.14
CA PRO A 354 25.39 -3.13 -6.60
C PRO A 354 25.26 -4.55 -7.16
N TRP A 355 26.36 -5.25 -7.47
CA TRP A 355 26.38 -6.61 -8.01
C TRP A 355 27.27 -7.59 -7.25
N ARG A 356 28.04 -7.12 -6.25
CA ARG A 356 29.00 -7.93 -5.50
C ARG A 356 28.57 -8.04 -4.05
N ILE A 357 28.61 -9.27 -3.55
CA ILE A 357 28.34 -9.59 -2.15
C ILE A 357 29.58 -10.31 -1.64
N GLU A 358 30.13 -9.84 -0.53
CA GLU A 358 31.15 -10.55 0.21
C GLU A 358 30.48 -11.42 1.28
N VAL A 359 30.87 -12.70 1.36
CA VAL A 359 30.47 -13.63 2.41
C VAL A 359 31.72 -14.26 2.97
N ASP A 360 32.03 -13.98 4.24
CA ASP A 360 33.20 -14.48 4.96
C ASP A 360 34.53 -14.35 4.16
N GLY A 361 34.75 -13.18 3.55
CA GLY A 361 35.96 -12.88 2.75
C GLY A 361 35.92 -13.34 1.29
N LYS A 362 34.89 -14.10 0.88
CA LYS A 362 34.68 -14.52 -0.52
C LYS A 362 33.70 -13.60 -1.23
N ILE A 363 34.11 -13.05 -2.37
CA ILE A 363 33.23 -12.24 -3.21
C ILE A 363 32.47 -13.14 -4.19
N ILE A 364 31.15 -13.01 -4.21
CA ILE A 364 30.26 -13.58 -5.23
C ILE A 364 29.56 -12.47 -6.02
N THR A 365 29.22 -12.76 -7.27
CA THR A 365 28.54 -11.82 -8.17
C THR A 365 27.10 -12.23 -8.45
N SER A 366 26.19 -11.27 -8.45
CA SER A 366 24.77 -11.51 -8.77
C SER A 366 24.18 -10.44 -9.67
N LYS A 367 23.28 -10.87 -10.56
CA LYS A 367 22.49 -9.94 -11.38
C LYS A 367 21.50 -9.15 -10.53
N ASN A 368 20.87 -9.78 -9.53
CA ASN A 368 19.92 -9.17 -8.62
C ASN A 368 20.18 -9.56 -7.16
N ILE A 369 19.80 -8.70 -6.23
CA ILE A 369 19.93 -8.93 -4.78
C ILE A 369 18.57 -8.71 -4.13
N VAL A 370 18.13 -9.62 -3.27
CA VAL A 370 16.95 -9.44 -2.41
C VAL A 370 17.42 -9.38 -0.96
N ILE A 371 17.18 -8.25 -0.32
CA ILE A 371 17.44 -8.04 1.10
C ILE A 371 16.20 -8.47 1.89
N ALA A 372 16.34 -9.55 2.65
CA ALA A 372 15.32 -10.11 3.54
C ALA A 372 15.84 -10.21 4.98
N ALA A 373 16.62 -9.22 5.42
CA ALA A 373 17.34 -9.22 6.70
C ALA A 373 16.45 -9.12 7.96
N GLY A 374 15.13 -9.01 7.79
CA GLY A 374 14.15 -9.02 8.88
C GLY A 374 14.28 -7.83 9.85
N ALA A 375 13.83 -8.06 11.08
CA ALA A 375 13.89 -7.11 12.18
C ALA A 375 14.34 -7.81 13.48
N ARG A 376 14.53 -7.02 14.54
CA ARG A 376 14.86 -7.47 15.90
C ARG A 376 14.00 -6.74 16.94
N PRO A 377 13.82 -7.27 18.16
CA PRO A 377 13.11 -6.57 19.22
C PRO A 377 13.65 -5.16 19.46
N LEU A 378 12.74 -4.18 19.61
CA LEU A 378 13.12 -2.81 19.93
C LEU A 378 13.31 -2.68 21.45
N LEU A 379 14.55 -2.43 21.87
CA LEU A 379 14.88 -2.01 23.23
C LEU A 379 15.17 -0.51 23.23
N PRO A 380 14.21 0.34 23.66
CA PRO A 380 14.44 1.78 23.74
C PRO A 380 15.51 2.10 24.81
N PRO A 381 16.22 3.23 24.68
CA PRO A 381 17.27 3.64 25.61
C PRO A 381 16.69 4.18 26.94
N ILE A 382 15.91 3.37 27.64
CA ILE A 382 15.36 3.69 28.96
C ILE A 382 16.43 3.41 30.02
N PRO A 383 16.70 4.33 30.97
CA PRO A 383 17.65 4.10 32.05
C PRO A 383 17.37 2.78 32.80
N GLY A 384 18.42 2.01 33.11
CA GLY A 384 18.30 0.75 33.85
C GLY A 384 17.95 -0.49 33.00
N ILE A 385 17.57 -0.33 31.72
CA ILE A 385 17.08 -1.46 30.90
C ILE A 385 18.16 -2.51 30.64
N LYS A 386 19.44 -2.11 30.55
CA LYS A 386 20.54 -3.05 30.30
C LYS A 386 20.87 -3.85 31.55
N GLU A 387 20.79 -3.19 32.71
CA GLU A 387 21.12 -3.72 34.02
C GLU A 387 20.14 -4.81 34.46
N ILE A 388 18.86 -4.69 34.09
CA ILE A 388 17.84 -5.70 34.39
C ILE A 388 17.78 -6.85 33.38
N ASN A 389 18.47 -6.72 32.23
CA ASN A 389 18.50 -7.67 31.12
C ASN A 389 17.12 -8.31 30.83
N PRO A 390 16.16 -7.55 30.25
CA PRO A 390 14.79 -8.00 30.12
C PRO A 390 14.67 -9.14 29.10
N LEU A 391 13.61 -9.92 29.26
CA LEU A 391 13.13 -10.84 28.24
C LEU A 391 12.59 -10.04 27.05
N THR A 392 12.69 -10.63 25.87
CA THR A 392 12.18 -10.08 24.62
C THR A 392 11.45 -11.17 23.85
N SER A 393 10.83 -10.83 22.73
CA SER A 393 10.30 -11.84 21.80
C SER A 393 11.36 -12.81 21.29
N ASP A 394 12.66 -12.49 21.36
CA ASP A 394 13.70 -13.43 20.95
C ASP A 394 14.15 -14.38 22.07
N THR A 395 14.07 -13.93 23.33
CA THR A 395 14.68 -14.63 24.48
C THR A 395 13.68 -15.36 25.37
N ILE A 396 12.39 -15.00 25.32
CA ILE A 396 11.33 -15.60 26.16
C ILE A 396 11.18 -17.12 25.94
N TRP A 397 11.59 -17.66 24.80
CA TRP A 397 11.43 -19.09 24.50
C TRP A 397 12.44 -20.01 25.20
N ASN A 398 13.44 -19.41 25.85
CA ASN A 398 14.54 -20.14 26.49
C ASN A 398 14.36 -20.27 28.01
N ILE A 399 13.38 -19.60 28.61
CA ILE A 399 13.15 -19.74 30.05
C ILE A 399 12.65 -21.15 30.38
N ARG A 400 13.01 -21.64 31.58
CA ARG A 400 12.60 -22.95 32.10
C ARG A 400 11.90 -22.87 33.45
N LYS A 401 11.88 -21.68 34.06
CA LYS A 401 11.14 -21.39 35.28
C LYS A 401 10.03 -20.39 34.94
N LEU A 402 8.82 -20.69 35.39
CA LEU A 402 7.70 -19.76 35.25
C LEU A 402 7.93 -18.58 36.21
N PRO A 403 8.00 -17.32 35.73
CA PRO A 403 8.11 -16.17 36.61
C PRO A 403 6.84 -16.04 37.45
N LYS A 404 6.96 -15.87 38.77
CA LYS A 404 5.77 -15.70 39.63
C LYS A 404 5.13 -14.34 39.40
N ARG A 405 5.95 -13.30 39.22
CA ARG A 405 5.55 -11.94 38.86
C ARG A 405 6.22 -11.53 37.55
N LEU A 406 5.42 -11.28 36.52
CA LEU A 406 5.89 -10.86 35.20
C LEU A 406 5.33 -9.48 34.87
N VAL A 407 6.21 -8.54 34.51
CA VAL A 407 5.79 -7.26 33.91
C VAL A 407 5.98 -7.33 32.40
N VAL A 408 4.93 -7.07 31.63
CA VAL A 408 4.99 -6.96 30.18
C VAL A 408 4.90 -5.48 29.79
N VAL A 409 5.92 -4.98 29.10
CA VAL A 409 5.98 -3.58 28.63
C VAL A 409 5.62 -3.54 27.15
N GLY A 410 4.43 -3.01 26.85
CA GLY A 410 3.88 -2.87 25.50
C GLY A 410 2.53 -3.58 25.33
N GLY A 411 1.57 -2.86 24.78
CA GLY A 411 0.21 -3.28 24.47
C GLY A 411 -0.03 -3.72 23.03
N GLY A 412 1.03 -3.95 22.25
CA GLY A 412 0.93 -4.49 20.88
C GLY A 412 0.57 -5.98 20.84
N PRO A 413 0.38 -6.58 19.65
CA PRO A 413 -0.04 -7.99 19.50
C PRO A 413 0.82 -8.99 20.28
N ILE A 414 2.16 -8.88 20.19
CA ILE A 414 3.10 -9.75 20.92
C ILE A 414 2.92 -9.61 22.44
N GLY A 415 2.81 -8.37 22.92
CA GLY A 415 2.63 -8.08 24.34
C GLY A 415 1.32 -8.65 24.88
N SER A 416 0.23 -8.47 24.13
CA SER A 416 -1.09 -9.00 24.51
C SER A 416 -1.15 -10.53 24.46
N GLU A 417 -0.62 -11.18 23.42
CA GLU A 417 -0.53 -12.65 23.34
C GLU A 417 0.22 -13.22 24.55
N LEU A 418 1.42 -12.68 24.84
CA LEU A 418 2.27 -13.21 25.92
C LEU A 418 1.71 -12.86 27.31
N THR A 419 1.12 -11.68 27.49
CA THR A 419 0.44 -11.30 28.73
C THR A 419 -0.63 -12.33 29.08
N HIS A 420 -1.46 -12.67 28.10
CA HIS A 420 -2.57 -13.60 28.28
C HIS A 420 -2.10 -15.02 28.59
N VAL A 421 -1.10 -15.49 27.85
CA VAL A 421 -0.50 -16.82 28.02
C VAL A 421 0.12 -17.00 29.40
N PHE A 422 0.96 -16.08 29.84
CA PHE A 422 1.64 -16.20 31.13
C PHE A 422 0.66 -16.13 32.31
N ALA A 423 -0.39 -15.32 32.20
CA ALA A 423 -1.47 -15.29 33.19
C ALA A 423 -2.16 -16.65 33.31
N ARG A 424 -2.50 -17.29 32.18
CA ARG A 424 -3.13 -18.62 32.15
C ARG A 424 -2.22 -19.75 32.63
N LEU A 425 -0.91 -19.58 32.50
CA LEU A 425 0.07 -20.49 33.09
C LEU A 425 0.28 -20.26 34.59
N GLY A 426 -0.33 -19.22 35.18
CA GLY A 426 -0.33 -18.96 36.62
C GLY A 426 0.63 -17.86 37.09
N SER A 427 1.28 -17.11 36.18
CA SER A 427 2.03 -15.92 36.57
C SER A 427 1.09 -14.78 36.98
N LYS A 428 1.47 -13.99 38.00
CA LYS A 428 0.85 -12.69 38.25
C LYS A 428 1.41 -11.68 37.25
N VAL A 429 0.60 -11.32 36.25
CA VAL A 429 1.04 -10.46 35.15
C VAL A 429 0.52 -9.03 35.32
N THR A 430 1.43 -8.06 35.18
CA THR A 430 1.10 -6.65 35.00
C THR A 430 1.51 -6.21 33.61
N GLN A 431 0.57 -5.74 32.78
CA GLN A 431 0.87 -5.22 31.46
C GLN A 431 0.85 -3.69 31.48
N ILE A 432 1.92 -3.06 31.01
CA ILE A 432 2.09 -1.61 30.97
C ILE A 432 2.01 -1.15 29.51
N GLU A 433 1.11 -0.20 29.24
CA GLU A 433 0.93 0.43 27.93
C GLU A 433 0.90 1.96 28.09
N GLY A 434 1.70 2.64 27.27
CA GLY A 434 1.84 4.10 27.34
C GLY A 434 0.65 4.86 26.76
N THR A 435 -0.10 4.24 25.85
CA THR A 435 -1.33 4.79 25.28
C THR A 435 -2.56 4.43 26.12
N SER A 436 -3.71 5.01 25.76
CA SER A 436 -4.97 4.80 26.47
C SER A 436 -5.58 3.40 26.30
N GLN A 437 -5.07 2.59 25.37
CA GLN A 437 -5.59 1.25 25.09
C GLN A 437 -4.50 0.31 24.57
N ILE A 438 -4.65 -0.98 24.85
CA ILE A 438 -3.91 -2.02 24.13
C ILE A 438 -4.40 -2.13 22.68
N LEU A 439 -3.61 -2.77 21.82
CA LEU A 439 -3.88 -2.91 20.39
C LEU A 439 -4.29 -1.58 19.75
N ASN A 440 -3.46 -0.54 19.92
CA ASN A 440 -3.74 0.84 19.50
C ASN A 440 -4.08 1.03 18.01
N ARG A 441 -3.82 0.04 17.16
CA ARG A 441 -4.20 0.00 15.73
C ARG A 441 -5.63 -0.47 15.49
N GLU A 442 -6.28 -1.05 16.48
CA GLU A 442 -7.66 -1.53 16.41
C GLU A 442 -8.65 -0.48 16.93
N ASP A 443 -9.92 -0.67 16.61
CA ASP A 443 -10.99 0.19 17.12
C ASP A 443 -11.17 -0.01 18.64
N SER A 444 -11.62 1.03 19.34
CA SER A 444 -11.69 1.05 20.80
C SER A 444 -12.50 -0.11 21.39
N GLU A 445 -13.60 -0.51 20.75
CA GLU A 445 -14.42 -1.64 21.20
C GLU A 445 -13.68 -2.99 21.20
N VAL A 446 -12.70 -3.18 20.31
CA VAL A 446 -11.86 -4.39 20.26
C VAL A 446 -10.94 -4.40 21.48
N SER A 447 -10.27 -3.28 21.71
CA SER A 447 -9.37 -3.10 22.84
C SER A 447 -10.10 -3.20 24.18
N SER A 448 -11.31 -2.63 24.29
CA SER A 448 -12.13 -2.68 25.49
C SER A 448 -12.58 -4.11 25.82
N LEU A 449 -13.02 -4.87 24.82
CA LEU A 449 -13.43 -6.26 25.02
C LEU A 449 -12.25 -7.12 25.53
N LEU A 450 -11.07 -6.98 24.94
CA LEU A 450 -9.88 -7.70 25.42
C LEU A 450 -9.41 -7.22 26.80
N ALA A 451 -9.48 -5.92 27.08
CA ALA A 451 -9.13 -5.39 28.39
C ALA A 451 -10.05 -5.94 29.50
N GLU A 452 -11.34 -6.08 29.22
CA GLU A 452 -12.30 -6.72 30.14
C GLU A 452 -11.96 -8.19 30.33
N GLN A 453 -11.64 -8.92 29.26
CA GLN A 453 -11.21 -10.31 29.36
C GLN A 453 -9.93 -10.46 30.20
N PHE A 454 -8.95 -9.58 30.01
CA PHE A 454 -7.70 -9.57 30.79
C PHE A 454 -7.97 -9.33 32.27
N LYS A 455 -8.84 -8.37 32.59
CA LYS A 455 -9.27 -8.08 33.96
C LYS A 455 -9.97 -9.27 34.61
N ASN A 456 -10.86 -9.94 33.87
CA ASN A 456 -11.58 -11.13 34.34
C ASN A 456 -10.65 -12.34 34.58
N GLU A 457 -9.50 -12.38 33.91
CA GLU A 457 -8.45 -13.37 34.13
C GLU A 457 -7.36 -12.90 35.12
N GLY A 458 -7.57 -11.79 35.82
CA GLY A 458 -6.69 -11.32 36.91
C GLY A 458 -5.41 -10.61 36.46
N ILE A 459 -5.33 -10.20 35.19
CA ILE A 459 -4.21 -9.40 34.68
C ILE A 459 -4.37 -7.94 35.14
N ASP A 460 -3.30 -7.37 35.68
CA ASP A 460 -3.26 -5.94 36.04
C ASP A 460 -2.85 -5.11 34.81
N LEU A 461 -3.84 -4.57 34.11
CA LEU A 461 -3.62 -3.74 32.93
C LEU A 461 -3.46 -2.25 33.30
N LYS A 462 -2.28 -1.68 33.00
CA LYS A 462 -1.90 -0.29 33.26
C LYS A 462 -1.75 0.48 31.93
N THR A 463 -2.85 1.01 31.40
CA THR A 463 -2.85 1.94 30.25
C THR A 463 -2.57 3.38 30.70
N ASN A 464 -2.11 4.25 29.80
CA ASN A 464 -1.60 5.60 30.11
C ASN A 464 -0.40 5.61 31.08
N HIS A 465 0.36 4.52 31.15
CA HIS A 465 1.53 4.42 32.02
C HIS A 465 2.80 4.38 31.18
N ARG A 466 3.63 5.41 31.29
CA ARG A 466 4.90 5.49 30.54
C ARG A 466 6.03 4.97 31.40
N VAL A 467 6.75 3.95 30.96
CA VAL A 467 7.96 3.49 31.66
C VAL A 467 9.07 4.55 31.53
N ILE A 468 9.61 4.99 32.66
CA ILE A 468 10.64 6.04 32.73
C ILE A 468 12.01 5.51 33.13
N ARG A 469 12.07 4.43 33.93
CA ARG A 469 13.32 3.73 34.28
C ARG A 469 13.07 2.31 34.77
N PHE A 470 14.11 1.51 34.75
CA PHE A 470 14.18 0.22 35.40
C PHE A 470 15.19 0.27 36.55
N GLU A 471 14.93 -0.50 37.59
CA GLU A 471 15.84 -0.65 38.73
C GLU A 471 15.98 -2.14 39.08
N LYS A 472 17.09 -2.48 39.74
CA LYS A 472 17.34 -3.84 40.24
C LYS A 472 17.50 -3.78 41.75
N ASN A 473 16.81 -4.65 42.47
CA ASN A 473 16.88 -4.77 43.92
C ASN A 473 17.15 -6.23 44.29
N GLY A 474 18.43 -6.60 44.43
CA GLY A 474 18.84 -7.99 44.59
C GLY A 474 18.49 -8.84 43.37
N GLU A 475 17.68 -9.88 43.58
CA GLU A 475 17.13 -10.73 42.51
C GLU A 475 15.85 -10.16 41.88
N SER A 476 15.15 -9.24 42.56
CA SER A 476 13.93 -8.60 42.06
C SER A 476 14.25 -7.47 41.06
N LYS A 477 13.36 -7.28 40.09
CA LYS A 477 13.37 -6.17 39.13
C LYS A 477 12.25 -5.19 39.47
N ILE A 478 12.48 -3.90 39.29
CA ILE A 478 11.47 -2.86 39.51
C ILE A 478 11.30 -2.07 38.22
N VAL A 479 10.06 -1.97 37.75
CA VAL A 479 9.67 -1.10 36.65
C VAL A 479 9.07 0.17 37.23
N VAL A 480 9.65 1.32 36.93
CA VAL A 480 9.10 2.61 37.34
C VAL A 480 8.41 3.26 36.16
N CYS A 481 7.12 3.53 36.33
CA CYS A 481 6.30 4.21 35.35
C CYS A 481 5.76 5.54 35.89
N GLU A 482 5.48 6.45 34.97
CA GLU A 482 4.82 7.72 35.22
C GLU A 482 3.38 7.62 34.71
N SER A 483 2.42 8.00 35.56
CA SER A 483 1.01 8.20 35.23
C SER A 483 0.52 9.43 35.98
N ASP A 484 -0.16 10.36 35.29
CA ASP A 484 -0.70 11.59 35.88
C ASP A 484 0.31 12.40 36.71
N GLY A 485 1.57 12.44 36.25
CA GLY A 485 2.67 13.15 36.93
C GLY A 485 3.17 12.48 38.22
N LYS A 486 2.71 11.26 38.53
CA LYS A 486 3.16 10.47 39.68
C LYS A 486 3.98 9.27 39.24
N GLU A 487 5.06 8.99 39.98
CA GLU A 487 5.82 7.76 39.81
C GLU A 487 5.13 6.60 40.52
N ILE A 488 5.00 5.48 39.81
CA ILE A 488 4.48 4.21 40.30
C ILE A 488 5.59 3.18 40.13
N ARG A 489 5.85 2.42 41.20
CA ARG A 489 6.90 1.39 41.24
C ARG A 489 6.24 0.01 41.24
N ILE A 490 6.61 -0.83 40.28
CA ILE A 490 6.06 -2.18 40.13
C ILE A 490 7.20 -3.18 40.28
N GLU A 491 7.20 -3.96 41.36
CA GLU A 491 8.20 -4.99 41.61
C GLU A 491 7.79 -6.32 40.96
N CYS A 492 8.74 -6.99 40.32
CA CYS A 492 8.55 -8.23 39.58
C CYS A 492 9.80 -9.10 39.58
N ASP A 493 9.65 -10.33 39.11
CA ASP A 493 10.77 -11.26 38.97
C ASP A 493 11.38 -11.14 37.56
N GLU A 494 10.52 -10.99 36.55
CA GLU A 494 10.92 -10.83 35.17
C GLU A 494 10.18 -9.68 34.47
N VAL A 495 10.85 -9.11 33.47
CA VAL A 495 10.32 -8.05 32.60
C VAL A 495 10.41 -8.53 31.16
N LEU A 496 9.29 -8.51 30.43
CA LEU A 496 9.22 -8.76 29.00
C LEU A 496 8.99 -7.44 28.26
N VAL A 497 9.91 -7.05 27.39
CA VAL A 497 9.78 -5.85 26.55
C VAL A 497 9.23 -6.23 25.18
N ALA A 498 8.04 -5.70 24.86
CA ALA A 498 7.29 -5.95 23.62
C ALA A 498 6.84 -4.63 22.96
N LEU A 499 7.75 -3.66 22.88
CA LEU A 499 7.50 -2.29 22.37
C LEU A 499 7.59 -2.17 20.83
N GLY A 500 7.58 -3.28 20.11
CA GLY A 500 7.73 -3.33 18.65
C GLY A 500 9.07 -3.89 18.19
N ARG A 501 9.33 -3.80 16.89
CA ARG A 501 10.52 -4.37 16.23
C ARG A 501 11.23 -3.31 15.39
N LYS A 502 12.56 -3.36 15.39
CA LYS A 502 13.45 -2.49 14.61
C LYS A 502 14.03 -3.26 13.43
N ALA A 503 13.86 -2.74 12.21
CA ALA A 503 14.43 -3.34 11.00
C ALA A 503 15.97 -3.45 11.08
N ASN A 504 16.50 -4.54 10.54
CA ASN A 504 17.94 -4.78 10.47
C ASN A 504 18.52 -4.09 9.22
N VAL A 505 18.95 -2.84 9.35
CA VAL A 505 19.37 -1.98 8.21
C VAL A 505 20.83 -1.53 8.25
N THR A 506 21.65 -2.12 9.14
CA THR A 506 23.03 -1.67 9.38
C THR A 506 24.02 -2.82 9.36
N GLY A 507 25.26 -2.55 8.97
CA GLY A 507 26.40 -3.46 9.12
C GLY A 507 26.48 -4.56 8.05
N TYR A 508 25.93 -4.32 6.86
CA TYR A 508 26.05 -5.22 5.71
C TYR A 508 26.08 -4.48 4.36
N GLY A 509 26.63 -3.26 4.34
CA GLY A 509 26.93 -2.53 3.11
C GLY A 509 25.90 -1.48 2.68
N LEU A 510 24.78 -1.34 3.39
CA LEU A 510 23.72 -0.39 2.99
C LEU A 510 24.16 1.05 3.17
N GLU A 511 24.96 1.32 4.21
CA GLU A 511 25.51 2.61 4.54
C GLU A 511 26.49 3.10 3.46
N GLU A 512 27.43 2.25 3.06
CA GLU A 512 28.43 2.50 2.02
C GLU A 512 27.78 2.68 0.65
N LEU A 513 26.71 1.92 0.41
CA LEU A 513 25.89 2.07 -0.79
C LEU A 513 24.95 3.27 -0.72
N GLU A 514 24.88 4.00 0.40
CA GLU A 514 23.93 5.07 0.70
C GLU A 514 22.48 4.70 0.29
N ILE A 515 22.06 3.48 0.63
CA ILE A 515 20.68 3.04 0.46
C ILE A 515 19.83 3.79 1.49
N LYS A 516 18.82 4.51 0.99
CA LYS A 516 17.99 5.38 1.83
C LYS A 516 17.20 4.59 2.86
N ILE A 517 17.19 5.09 4.09
CA ILE A 517 16.38 4.59 5.18
C ILE A 517 15.26 5.60 5.45
N ARG A 518 14.02 5.11 5.54
CA ARG A 518 12.84 5.91 5.85
C ARG A 518 12.89 6.41 7.30
N PRO A 519 12.16 7.48 7.66
CA PRO A 519 12.11 7.99 9.05
C PRO A 519 11.69 6.95 10.09
N ASN A 520 10.92 5.93 9.71
CA ASN A 520 10.53 4.82 10.58
C ASN A 520 11.62 3.73 10.75
N GLY A 521 12.81 3.93 10.20
CA GLY A 521 13.95 3.01 10.31
C GLY A 521 13.97 1.83 9.33
N THR A 522 13.11 1.83 8.31
CA THR A 522 13.04 0.75 7.29
C THR A 522 13.75 1.14 5.98
N ILE A 523 14.17 0.17 5.17
CA ILE A 523 14.76 0.43 3.84
C ILE A 523 13.73 1.06 2.91
N GLU A 524 14.08 2.17 2.28
CA GLU A 524 13.25 2.79 1.24
C GLU A 524 13.22 1.90 -0.02
N ALA A 525 12.02 1.45 -0.36
CA ALA A 525 11.70 0.71 -1.56
C ALA A 525 10.48 1.30 -2.28
N ASP A 526 10.47 1.24 -3.61
CA ASP A 526 9.38 1.70 -4.47
C ASP A 526 8.19 0.69 -4.52
N ASP A 527 7.15 0.99 -5.31
CA ASP A 527 5.97 0.12 -5.49
C ASP A 527 6.31 -1.31 -5.99
N TYR A 528 7.52 -1.49 -6.54
CA TYR A 528 8.04 -2.74 -7.09
C TYR A 528 9.08 -3.40 -6.16
N LEU A 529 9.23 -2.87 -4.94
CA LEU A 529 10.14 -3.31 -3.89
C LEU A 529 11.62 -3.09 -4.21
N ARG A 530 11.95 -2.13 -5.09
CA ARG A 530 13.33 -1.79 -5.45
C ARG A 530 13.86 -0.66 -4.58
N THR A 531 15.12 -0.78 -4.16
CA THR A 531 15.86 0.33 -3.56
C THR A 531 16.24 1.37 -4.64
N LYS A 532 17.11 2.33 -4.30
CA LYS A 532 17.67 3.24 -5.31
C LYS A 532 18.36 2.50 -6.47
N TYR A 533 18.93 1.32 -6.21
CA TYR A 533 19.51 0.45 -7.22
C TYR A 533 18.43 -0.46 -7.83
N PRO A 534 18.14 -0.37 -9.14
CA PRO A 534 17.06 -1.15 -9.76
C PRO A 534 17.18 -2.68 -9.71
N ASN A 535 18.33 -3.20 -9.29
CA ASN A 535 18.60 -4.63 -9.15
C ASN A 535 18.71 -5.09 -7.68
N ILE A 536 18.57 -4.18 -6.71
CA ILE A 536 18.53 -4.50 -5.29
C ILE A 536 17.10 -4.27 -4.80
N TYR A 537 16.51 -5.32 -4.25
CA TYR A 537 15.14 -5.35 -3.74
C TYR A 537 15.16 -5.53 -2.22
N ALA A 538 14.11 -5.12 -1.54
CA ALA A 538 13.94 -5.32 -0.10
C ALA A 538 12.54 -5.90 0.19
N VAL A 539 12.47 -6.91 1.07
CA VAL A 539 11.22 -7.61 1.40
C VAL A 539 11.12 -7.91 2.89
N GLY A 540 9.88 -7.96 3.38
CA GLY A 540 9.54 -8.26 4.76
C GLY A 540 9.81 -7.13 5.73
N ASP A 541 10.05 -7.48 6.99
CA ASP A 541 10.17 -6.54 8.10
C ASP A 541 11.22 -5.44 7.92
N VAL A 542 12.23 -5.68 7.06
CA VAL A 542 13.30 -4.72 6.78
C VAL A 542 12.81 -3.50 5.98
N THR A 543 11.74 -3.65 5.19
CA THR A 543 11.12 -2.58 4.37
C THR A 543 9.72 -2.20 4.85
N GLY A 544 8.99 -3.11 5.52
CA GLY A 544 7.60 -2.88 5.92
C GLY A 544 6.65 -2.67 4.71
N PRO A 545 5.48 -2.02 4.88
CA PRO A 545 5.01 -1.34 6.09
C PRO A 545 4.49 -2.26 7.21
N TYR A 546 4.25 -3.54 6.92
CA TYR A 546 3.78 -4.51 7.91
C TYR A 546 4.88 -5.51 8.27
N GLN A 547 4.94 -5.90 9.54
CA GLN A 547 5.92 -6.85 10.07
C GLN A 547 5.23 -8.18 10.37
N PHE A 548 4.80 -8.87 9.31
CA PHE A 548 4.12 -10.17 9.39
C PHE A 548 4.75 -11.18 8.42
N THR A 549 4.72 -12.45 8.80
CA THR A 549 5.28 -13.55 8.01
C THR A 549 4.67 -13.68 6.62
N HIS A 550 3.34 -13.76 6.53
CA HIS A 550 2.62 -13.88 5.26
C HIS A 550 2.77 -12.61 4.41
N PHE A 551 2.94 -11.46 5.03
CA PHE A 551 3.25 -10.21 4.33
C PHE A 551 4.65 -10.24 3.69
N SER A 552 5.63 -10.76 4.42
CA SER A 552 6.99 -10.97 3.90
C SER A 552 6.98 -11.93 2.71
N ALA A 553 6.23 -13.03 2.79
CA ALA A 553 6.03 -13.98 1.69
C ALA A 553 5.32 -13.35 0.48
N HIS A 554 4.29 -12.52 0.72
CA HIS A 554 3.61 -11.77 -0.33
C HIS A 554 4.58 -10.84 -1.07
N GLN A 555 5.36 -10.04 -0.35
CA GLN A 555 6.39 -9.18 -0.95
C GLN A 555 7.46 -9.96 -1.70
N ALA A 556 7.91 -11.08 -1.15
CA ALA A 556 8.89 -11.97 -1.78
C ALA A 556 8.47 -12.42 -3.18
N TRP A 557 7.18 -12.70 -3.38
CA TRP A 557 6.65 -13.03 -4.71
C TRP A 557 6.85 -11.89 -5.71
N TYR A 558 6.45 -10.66 -5.35
CA TYR A 558 6.61 -9.50 -6.23
C TYR A 558 8.08 -9.19 -6.50
N ALA A 559 8.93 -9.18 -5.48
CA ALA A 559 10.35 -8.89 -5.63
C ALA A 559 11.06 -9.93 -6.50
N SER A 560 10.78 -11.22 -6.30
CA SER A 560 11.38 -12.29 -7.09
C SER A 560 10.99 -12.21 -8.56
N VAL A 561 9.69 -12.08 -8.85
CA VAL A 561 9.20 -11.96 -10.22
C VAL A 561 9.74 -10.67 -10.88
N ASN A 562 9.70 -9.54 -10.17
CA ASN A 562 10.22 -8.28 -10.70
C ASN A 562 11.74 -8.34 -10.95
N SER A 563 12.50 -8.99 -10.08
CA SER A 563 13.95 -9.10 -10.21
C SER A 563 14.38 -9.98 -11.40
N LEU A 564 13.67 -11.08 -11.64
CA LEU A 564 14.04 -12.06 -12.66
C LEU A 564 13.53 -11.69 -14.06
N PHE A 565 12.31 -11.13 -14.16
CA PHE A 565 11.64 -10.90 -15.45
C PHE A 565 11.65 -9.44 -15.93
N SER A 566 12.17 -8.50 -15.13
CA SER A 566 12.38 -7.12 -15.60
C SER A 566 13.44 -7.05 -16.71
N PRO A 567 13.21 -6.29 -17.80
CA PRO A 567 12.18 -5.27 -17.97
C PRO A 567 10.88 -5.72 -18.67
N LEU A 568 10.71 -7.01 -18.99
CA LEU A 568 9.59 -7.51 -19.81
C LEU A 568 8.24 -7.29 -19.13
N LYS A 569 8.14 -7.58 -17.83
CA LYS A 569 6.92 -7.41 -17.05
C LYS A 569 7.27 -7.03 -15.61
N LYS A 570 6.46 -6.14 -15.03
CA LYS A 570 6.59 -5.71 -13.63
C LYS A 570 5.23 -5.64 -12.97
N PHE A 571 5.18 -6.03 -11.71
CA PHE A 571 3.98 -6.05 -10.90
C PHE A 571 4.15 -5.13 -9.70
N LYS A 572 3.24 -4.18 -9.55
CA LYS A 572 3.16 -3.38 -8.32
C LYS A 572 2.64 -4.25 -7.19
N THR A 573 3.22 -4.07 -6.01
CA THR A 573 2.80 -4.80 -4.81
C THR A 573 1.40 -4.35 -4.38
N ASP A 574 0.48 -5.28 -4.20
CA ASP A 574 -0.91 -5.00 -3.81
C ASP A 574 -1.09 -5.10 -2.30
N TYR A 575 -1.41 -3.99 -1.63
CA TYR A 575 -1.58 -3.91 -0.18
C TYR A 575 -3.03 -3.67 0.27
N ARG A 576 -4.00 -3.78 -0.64
CA ARG A 576 -5.39 -3.45 -0.32
C ARG A 576 -6.07 -4.49 0.57
N VAL A 577 -5.66 -5.75 0.46
CA VAL A 577 -6.30 -6.89 1.13
C VAL A 577 -5.22 -7.68 1.87
N ILE A 578 -4.86 -7.19 3.06
CA ILE A 578 -3.86 -7.82 3.93
C ILE A 578 -4.59 -8.25 5.21
N PRO A 579 -4.74 -9.57 5.46
CA PRO A 579 -5.29 -10.06 6.71
C PRO A 579 -4.22 -10.05 7.81
N TRP A 580 -4.62 -10.00 9.06
CA TRP A 580 -3.77 -10.36 10.20
C TRP A 580 -4.60 -10.82 11.39
N VAL A 581 -3.94 -11.49 12.34
CA VAL A 581 -4.56 -12.06 13.53
C VAL A 581 -3.67 -11.82 14.74
N THR A 582 -4.27 -11.39 15.83
CA THR A 582 -3.68 -11.41 17.18
C THR A 582 -4.29 -12.59 17.93
N PHE A 583 -3.46 -13.54 18.36
CA PHE A 583 -3.88 -14.84 18.89
C PHE A 583 -4.13 -14.79 20.41
N THR A 584 -4.81 -13.73 20.87
CA THR A 584 -5.45 -13.70 22.20
C THR A 584 -6.68 -14.64 22.20
N ASP A 585 -7.37 -14.74 23.33
CA ASP A 585 -8.60 -15.55 23.43
C ASP A 585 -9.74 -14.74 24.09
N PRO A 586 -10.66 -14.14 23.33
CA PRO A 586 -10.89 -14.36 21.90
C PRO A 586 -9.79 -13.80 20.98
N GLU A 587 -9.66 -14.39 19.80
CA GLU A 587 -8.75 -13.90 18.76
C GLU A 587 -9.27 -12.59 18.17
N VAL A 588 -8.35 -11.74 17.72
CA VAL A 588 -8.69 -10.51 16.96
C VAL A 588 -8.13 -10.65 15.56
N ALA A 589 -9.01 -10.80 14.57
CA ALA A 589 -8.67 -10.98 13.17
C ALA A 589 -9.19 -9.80 12.34
N ARG A 590 -8.34 -9.23 11.48
CA ARG A 590 -8.70 -8.07 10.65
C ARG A 590 -8.22 -8.19 9.22
N VAL A 591 -9.02 -7.73 8.26
CA VAL A 591 -8.63 -7.53 6.87
C VAL A 591 -9.15 -6.19 6.35
N GLY A 592 -8.29 -5.45 5.64
CA GLY A 592 -8.67 -4.15 5.09
C GLY A 592 -8.77 -3.05 6.15
N LEU A 593 -9.66 -2.08 5.91
CA LEU A 593 -9.83 -0.91 6.77
C LEU A 593 -10.64 -1.25 8.03
N ASN A 594 -10.31 -0.59 9.14
CA ASN A 594 -11.20 -0.45 10.28
C ASN A 594 -11.78 0.98 10.35
N GLU A 595 -12.63 1.26 11.33
CA GLU A 595 -13.27 2.58 11.44
C GLU A 595 -12.25 3.68 11.66
N LYS A 596 -11.27 3.45 12.55
CA LYS A 596 -10.18 4.38 12.81
C LYS A 596 -9.41 4.76 11.54
N GLU A 597 -8.96 3.78 10.77
CA GLU A 597 -8.22 4.00 9.52
C GLU A 597 -9.10 4.63 8.43
N ALA A 598 -10.39 4.29 8.36
CA ALA A 598 -11.31 4.90 7.42
C ALA A 598 -11.53 6.39 7.75
N ASN A 599 -11.70 6.74 9.02
CA ASN A 599 -11.80 8.12 9.51
C ASN A 599 -10.51 8.91 9.25
N GLU A 600 -9.34 8.35 9.57
CA GLU A 600 -8.03 8.98 9.29
C GLU A 600 -7.82 9.26 7.79
N LYS A 601 -8.39 8.40 6.93
CA LYS A 601 -8.34 8.55 5.46
C LYS A 601 -9.48 9.39 4.88
N GLY A 602 -10.42 9.87 5.70
CA GLY A 602 -11.60 10.63 5.24
C GLY A 602 -12.54 9.84 4.32
N ILE A 603 -12.60 8.51 4.49
CA ILE A 603 -13.46 7.62 3.70
C ILE A 603 -14.83 7.55 4.37
N GLU A 604 -15.91 7.84 3.64
CA GLU A 604 -17.26 7.60 4.15
C GLU A 604 -17.60 6.11 4.15
N PHE A 605 -18.10 5.62 5.28
CA PHE A 605 -18.52 4.23 5.45
C PHE A 605 -19.82 4.13 6.29
N GLU A 606 -20.39 2.95 6.31
CA GLU A 606 -21.39 2.48 7.27
C GLU A 606 -20.87 1.21 7.95
N VAL A 607 -21.33 0.96 9.17
CA VAL A 607 -20.91 -0.20 9.98
C VAL A 607 -22.06 -1.19 10.05
N THR A 608 -21.74 -2.47 9.86
CA THR A 608 -22.63 -3.59 10.19
C THR A 608 -21.94 -4.48 11.20
N LYS A 609 -22.66 -4.87 12.26
CA LYS A 609 -22.15 -5.71 13.34
C LYS A 609 -23.10 -6.86 13.62
N TYR A 610 -22.54 -8.04 13.86
CA TYR A 610 -23.25 -9.23 14.34
C TYR A 610 -22.53 -9.76 15.59
N GLY A 611 -23.28 -10.03 16.66
CA GLY A 611 -22.76 -10.54 17.93
C GLY A 611 -22.48 -12.04 17.85
N ILE A 612 -21.33 -12.48 18.33
CA ILE A 612 -21.00 -13.92 18.41
C ILE A 612 -21.82 -14.61 19.51
N ASP A 613 -22.39 -13.85 20.43
CA ASP A 613 -23.33 -14.29 21.45
C ASP A 613 -24.65 -14.82 20.89
N ASP A 614 -25.02 -14.43 19.66
CA ASP A 614 -26.19 -14.93 18.93
C ASP A 614 -25.88 -16.14 18.03
N LEU A 615 -24.62 -16.62 17.99
CA LEU A 615 -24.22 -17.72 17.13
C LEU A 615 -24.38 -19.07 17.86
N ASP A 616 -25.29 -19.92 17.37
CA ASP A 616 -25.55 -21.26 17.93
C ASP A 616 -24.28 -22.07 18.17
N ARG A 617 -23.33 -22.06 17.22
CA ARG A 617 -22.06 -22.77 17.38
C ARG A 617 -21.24 -22.24 18.56
N ALA A 618 -21.17 -20.92 18.73
CA ALA A 618 -20.40 -20.29 19.79
C ALA A 618 -21.04 -20.53 21.16
N ILE A 619 -22.38 -20.53 21.22
CA ILE A 619 -23.16 -20.89 22.41
C ILE A 619 -22.90 -22.35 22.77
N ALA A 620 -22.97 -23.27 21.82
CA ALA A 620 -22.73 -24.69 22.03
C ALA A 620 -21.31 -24.99 22.54
N ASP A 621 -20.30 -24.24 22.07
CA ASP A 621 -18.92 -24.38 22.53
C ASP A 621 -18.64 -23.66 23.87
N GLY A 622 -19.55 -22.79 24.33
CA GLY A 622 -19.33 -21.94 25.50
C GLY A 622 -18.21 -20.90 25.29
N GLU A 623 -18.05 -20.43 24.04
CA GLU A 623 -17.06 -19.46 23.58
C GLU A 623 -17.74 -18.29 22.83
N ASN A 624 -18.85 -17.79 23.38
CA ASN A 624 -19.77 -16.85 22.75
C ASN A 624 -19.44 -15.36 23.00
N ILE A 625 -18.17 -15.03 23.19
CA ILE A 625 -17.71 -13.65 23.41
C ILE A 625 -17.13 -13.12 22.11
N GLY A 626 -17.68 -12.01 21.60
CA GLY A 626 -17.11 -11.31 20.44
C GLY A 626 -18.15 -10.80 19.45
N PHE A 627 -17.68 -10.45 18.27
CA PHE A 627 -18.49 -9.92 17.18
C PHE A 627 -17.80 -10.05 15.82
N VAL A 628 -18.59 -10.05 14.75
CA VAL A 628 -18.15 -9.75 13.38
C VAL A 628 -18.57 -8.33 13.05
N LYS A 629 -17.60 -7.47 12.72
CA LYS A 629 -17.84 -6.10 12.27
C LYS A 629 -17.34 -5.91 10.86
N ILE A 630 -18.18 -5.34 10.02
CA ILE A 630 -17.90 -5.07 8.60
C ILE A 630 -18.15 -3.61 8.32
N ILE A 631 -17.25 -2.99 7.55
CA ILE A 631 -17.45 -1.65 7.01
C ILE A 631 -17.62 -1.68 5.49
N THR A 632 -18.62 -0.94 5.01
CA THR A 632 -18.99 -0.83 3.59
C THR A 632 -19.17 0.64 3.20
N PRO A 633 -19.07 1.03 1.92
CA PRO A 633 -19.54 2.35 1.49
C PRO A 633 -21.05 2.43 1.68
N LYS A 634 -21.56 3.60 2.04
CA LYS A 634 -23.01 3.84 2.23
C LYS A 634 -23.85 3.28 1.08
N GLY A 635 -24.77 2.37 1.39
CA GLY A 635 -25.69 1.78 0.43
C GLY A 635 -25.09 0.84 -0.62
N LYS A 636 -23.83 0.40 -0.46
CA LYS A 636 -23.17 -0.57 -1.35
C LYS A 636 -22.72 -1.78 -0.54
N ASP A 637 -22.83 -2.97 -1.10
CA ASP A 637 -22.41 -4.21 -0.44
C ASP A 637 -20.89 -4.49 -0.58
N THR A 638 -20.13 -3.55 -1.16
CA THR A 638 -18.68 -3.67 -1.32
C THR A 638 -18.00 -3.61 0.04
N ILE A 639 -17.12 -4.56 0.33
CA ILE A 639 -16.44 -4.66 1.63
C ILE A 639 -15.20 -3.76 1.61
N LEU A 640 -15.12 -2.81 2.54
CA LEU A 640 -13.92 -1.96 2.76
C LEU A 640 -12.95 -2.58 3.77
N GLY A 641 -13.51 -3.32 4.73
CA GLY A 641 -12.74 -4.09 5.69
C GLY A 641 -13.63 -4.77 6.72
N VAL A 642 -13.04 -5.71 7.43
CA VAL A 642 -13.70 -6.57 8.40
C VAL A 642 -12.80 -6.74 9.61
N THR A 643 -13.40 -6.63 10.79
CA THR A 643 -12.79 -6.95 12.08
C THR A 643 -13.64 -8.00 12.76
N ILE A 644 -13.02 -9.10 13.15
CA ILE A 644 -13.64 -10.22 13.84
C ILE A 644 -12.95 -10.36 15.19
N VAL A 645 -13.75 -10.35 16.25
CA VAL A 645 -13.30 -10.74 17.59
C VAL A 645 -14.07 -11.99 17.97
N GLY A 646 -13.39 -13.09 18.24
CA GLY A 646 -14.06 -14.34 18.59
C GLY A 646 -13.11 -15.52 18.62
N SER A 647 -13.59 -16.68 19.06
CA SER A 647 -12.81 -17.92 18.92
C SER A 647 -12.64 -18.26 17.45
N HIS A 648 -11.45 -18.72 17.06
CA HIS A 648 -11.11 -19.08 15.68
C HIS A 648 -11.27 -17.95 14.65
N ALA A 649 -11.26 -16.68 15.08
CA ALA A 649 -11.47 -15.51 14.21
C ALA A 649 -10.53 -15.52 12.99
N GLY A 650 -9.29 -15.99 13.15
CA GLY A 650 -8.33 -16.11 12.05
C GLY A 650 -8.77 -17.02 10.92
N GLU A 651 -9.52 -18.08 11.22
CA GLU A 651 -9.93 -19.10 10.24
C GLU A 651 -11.01 -18.57 9.30
N TYR A 652 -12.09 -18.00 9.86
CA TYR A 652 -13.22 -17.53 9.07
C TYR A 652 -13.08 -16.09 8.54
N LEU A 653 -12.03 -15.35 8.93
CA LEU A 653 -11.61 -14.12 8.24
C LEU A 653 -11.23 -14.39 6.77
N THR A 654 -10.78 -15.60 6.45
CA THR A 654 -10.29 -15.99 5.12
C THR A 654 -11.36 -15.80 4.03
N GLU A 655 -12.64 -16.05 4.35
CA GLU A 655 -13.74 -15.83 3.40
C GLU A 655 -13.83 -14.36 2.97
N PHE A 656 -13.79 -13.44 3.92
CA PHE A 656 -13.79 -12.00 3.62
C PHE A 656 -12.54 -11.57 2.88
N THR A 657 -11.38 -12.15 3.21
CA THR A 657 -10.12 -11.89 2.50
C THR A 657 -10.24 -12.29 1.02
N LEU A 658 -10.80 -13.47 0.74
CA LEU A 658 -11.07 -13.93 -0.63
C LEU A 658 -12.10 -13.02 -1.33
N ALA A 659 -13.20 -12.69 -0.64
CA ALA A 659 -14.26 -11.84 -1.18
C ALA A 659 -13.71 -10.47 -1.59
N MET A 660 -12.93 -9.81 -0.73
CA MET A 660 -12.29 -8.53 -1.02
C MET A 660 -11.29 -8.64 -2.17
N LYS A 661 -10.48 -9.72 -2.23
CA LYS A 661 -9.50 -9.92 -3.30
C LYS A 661 -10.15 -9.99 -4.68
N HIS A 662 -11.35 -10.59 -4.75
CA HIS A 662 -12.09 -10.80 -6.00
C HIS A 662 -13.24 -9.80 -6.22
N GLY A 663 -13.42 -8.82 -5.33
CA GLY A 663 -14.48 -7.82 -5.45
C GLY A 663 -15.90 -8.38 -5.26
N LEU A 664 -16.04 -9.45 -4.45
CA LEU A 664 -17.33 -10.01 -4.06
C LEU A 664 -17.89 -9.21 -2.87
N GLY A 665 -19.13 -8.73 -3.00
CA GLY A 665 -19.84 -8.00 -1.95
C GLY A 665 -20.62 -8.90 -0.98
N LEU A 666 -21.20 -8.29 0.07
CA LEU A 666 -21.93 -9.01 1.12
C LEU A 666 -23.11 -9.82 0.62
N ASN A 667 -23.78 -9.43 -0.47
CA ASN A 667 -24.87 -10.25 -1.03
C ASN A 667 -24.36 -11.63 -1.50
N LYS A 668 -23.09 -11.74 -1.93
CA LYS A 668 -22.49 -13.02 -2.34
C LYS A 668 -22.19 -13.92 -1.14
N ILE A 669 -21.72 -13.34 -0.04
CA ILE A 669 -21.53 -14.06 1.23
C ILE A 669 -22.88 -14.55 1.76
N LEU A 670 -23.89 -13.68 1.82
CA LEU A 670 -25.24 -14.04 2.25
C LEU A 670 -25.87 -15.17 1.41
N GLY A 671 -25.64 -15.14 0.09
CA GLY A 671 -26.14 -16.16 -0.83
C GLY A 671 -25.36 -17.48 -0.82
N THR A 672 -24.23 -17.55 -0.10
CA THR A 672 -23.40 -18.76 0.00
C THR A 672 -23.93 -19.67 1.11
N ILE A 673 -24.05 -20.96 0.81
CA ILE A 673 -24.45 -21.97 1.80
C ILE A 673 -23.27 -22.21 2.75
N HIS A 674 -23.50 -21.92 4.02
CA HIS A 674 -22.57 -22.20 5.11
C HIS A 674 -23.05 -23.46 5.86
N PRO A 675 -22.17 -24.41 6.21
CA PRO A 675 -22.56 -25.55 7.03
C PRO A 675 -23.04 -25.11 8.42
N TYR A 676 -24.03 -25.82 8.96
CA TYR A 676 -24.63 -25.54 10.28
C TYR A 676 -24.45 -26.70 11.26
N PRO A 677 -24.13 -26.45 12.55
CA PRO A 677 -23.69 -25.16 13.10
C PRO A 677 -22.17 -24.96 12.92
N THR A 678 -21.72 -23.82 12.36
CA THR A 678 -20.28 -23.49 12.25
C THR A 678 -19.95 -22.02 12.54
N TRP A 679 -18.67 -21.75 12.86
CA TRP A 679 -18.16 -20.38 13.02
C TRP A 679 -18.34 -19.52 11.76
N GLY A 680 -18.22 -20.12 10.57
CA GLY A 680 -18.40 -19.38 9.32
C GLY A 680 -19.79 -18.78 9.15
N GLU A 681 -20.82 -19.31 9.81
CA GLU A 681 -22.17 -18.74 9.73
C GLU A 681 -22.27 -17.33 10.27
N SER A 682 -21.38 -16.90 11.18
CA SER A 682 -21.34 -15.51 11.63
C SER A 682 -21.09 -14.53 10.48
N ASN A 683 -20.35 -14.95 9.44
CA ASN A 683 -20.11 -14.12 8.26
C ASN A 683 -21.40 -13.95 7.45
N LYS A 684 -22.14 -15.04 7.27
CA LYS A 684 -23.47 -15.04 6.62
C LYS A 684 -24.46 -14.18 7.40
N TYR A 685 -24.52 -14.32 8.72
CA TYR A 685 -25.43 -13.54 9.56
C TYR A 685 -25.06 -12.06 9.58
N ALA A 686 -23.76 -11.70 9.65
CA ALA A 686 -23.31 -10.32 9.48
C ALA A 686 -23.69 -9.74 8.11
N ALA A 687 -23.58 -10.52 7.03
CA ALA A 687 -24.09 -10.09 5.72
C ALA A 687 -25.63 -9.96 5.70
N GLY A 688 -26.34 -10.79 6.46
CA GLY A 688 -27.78 -10.73 6.67
C GLY A 688 -28.22 -9.47 7.42
N GLU A 689 -27.48 -9.07 8.45
CA GLU A 689 -27.65 -7.80 9.17
C GLU A 689 -27.57 -6.61 8.21
N TRP A 690 -26.53 -6.58 7.38
CA TRP A 690 -26.38 -5.54 6.35
C TRP A 690 -27.58 -5.54 5.41
N LYS A 691 -28.03 -6.72 4.95
CA LYS A 691 -29.17 -6.83 4.04
C LYS A 691 -30.48 -6.37 4.66
N ARG A 692 -30.70 -6.65 5.95
CA ARG A 692 -31.88 -6.21 6.69
C ARG A 692 -31.93 -4.69 6.80
N ASN A 693 -30.79 -4.05 7.09
CA ASN A 693 -30.66 -2.59 7.14
C ASN A 693 -30.92 -1.93 5.78
N HIS A 694 -30.68 -2.65 4.69
CA HIS A 694 -30.88 -2.20 3.30
C HIS A 694 -32.14 -2.78 2.64
N ALA A 695 -33.05 -3.37 3.42
CA ALA A 695 -34.24 -3.99 2.86
C ALA A 695 -35.14 -2.93 2.20
N PRO A 696 -35.70 -3.21 1.01
CA PRO A 696 -36.54 -2.25 0.30
C PRO A 696 -37.91 -2.10 1.00
N GLN A 697 -37.98 -1.24 2.02
CA GLN A 697 -39.15 -1.09 2.90
C GLN A 697 -40.45 -0.84 2.14
N LYS A 698 -40.42 -0.06 1.05
CA LYS A 698 -41.60 0.16 0.20
C LYS A 698 -42.07 -1.14 -0.46
N ALA A 699 -41.16 -1.92 -1.03
CA ALA A 699 -41.50 -3.20 -1.66
C ALA A 699 -42.03 -4.20 -0.62
N LEU A 700 -41.42 -4.26 0.57
CA LEU A 700 -41.90 -5.11 1.66
C LEU A 700 -43.34 -4.76 2.09
N ARG A 701 -43.71 -3.47 2.13
CA ARG A 701 -45.10 -3.06 2.41
C ARG A 701 -46.07 -3.50 1.32
N TYR A 702 -45.69 -3.42 0.04
CA TYR A 702 -46.51 -3.94 -1.06
C TYR A 702 -46.66 -5.47 -0.99
N LEU A 703 -45.57 -6.18 -0.70
CA LEU A 703 -45.59 -7.62 -0.50
C LEU A 703 -46.46 -8.01 0.70
N GLN A 704 -46.41 -7.26 1.81
CA GLN A 704 -47.29 -7.48 2.95
C GLN A 704 -48.76 -7.34 2.54
N LYS A 705 -49.13 -6.28 1.80
CA LYS A 705 -50.51 -6.12 1.29
C LYS A 705 -50.91 -7.28 0.37
N PHE A 706 -50.02 -7.69 -0.53
CA PHE A 706 -50.24 -8.83 -1.41
C PHE A 706 -50.46 -10.14 -0.62
N HIS A 707 -49.65 -10.39 0.40
CA HIS A 707 -49.80 -11.57 1.26
C HIS A 707 -51.05 -11.50 2.14
N SER A 708 -51.43 -10.32 2.64
CA SER A 708 -52.69 -10.14 3.36
C SER A 708 -53.89 -10.43 2.45
N TRP A 709 -53.91 -9.87 1.24
CA TRP A 709 -54.95 -10.16 0.24
C TRP A 709 -55.02 -11.66 -0.10
N ARG A 710 -53.89 -12.35 -0.21
CA ARG A 710 -53.87 -13.81 -0.45
C ARG A 710 -54.37 -14.65 0.72
N ARG A 711 -54.40 -14.11 1.95
CA ARG A 711 -54.83 -14.83 3.15
C ARG A 711 -56.30 -14.62 3.51
N GLY A 712 -57.02 -13.75 2.80
CA GLY A 712 -58.38 -13.32 3.14
C GLY A 712 -58.34 -11.98 3.85
#